data_AF-A0A1E7KDR6-F1
#
_entry.id   AF-A0A1E7KDR6-F1
#
_cell.length_a   1.000
_cell.length_b   1.000
_cell.length_c   1.000
_cell.angle_alpha   90.00
_cell.angle_beta   90.00
_cell.angle_gamma   90.00
#
_symmetry.space_group_name_H-M   'P 1'
#
loop_
_entity.id
_entity.type
_entity.pdbx_description
1 polymer ?
#
loop_
_entity_poly.entity_id
_entity_poly.type
_entity_poly.pdbx_seq_one_letter_code
_entity_poly.pdbx_strand_id
1 'polypeptide(L)'
;MSDTLDYRTVRHVDLTALQAVVKAWKKLPEDFREVHTSFDRTVTKPMSTERSGWHGDSQKAAVKHFTVVQNQVTEAAGQAEWLGKEMSRCLKVFEGAKKDLTEVESTIAEKPEGGGDSFLRLDSKDGRVHVDLPDDADRKDVKKAEESRANLNEKIEKALRDATEADTDLKKALTYDPRGDGFNRDSPEMQAKKDVDALYKLAGDEDFKRDPKLISKANGIFAMNAGNADFAEEFATRKGAKGVLQFWYKAAQPDYEDALPPDPMDRPKGVDKQLAALQDNLGSTLALASHSDSPAMGKWKQDVIDLGYQRMGRQAPDVSMGTSLAPPPYGFQVMSNLMRTGKWDTRFLHDYGEALLKTDKKPFIPPVGVDNREEQIGARKWGNYGINPPNYLNFGPAYDQGKDPFTGYLEALGHNAEASTAFFNDDDTFEYLTRKRHWAADGPPPEGGSDNGTTGPRVALGHALASATTGHDWDAPLPHPPSHTEDQARIMTELIKGIAEKDGIELAPGMHEGLGRAAGEYTPDLFRALKDGADDDLLFPVQGTPIDAAEVTHTAATRFLAKLGQDPDAHGKLMFAQKMYMGEVLEHHLTGDLPAGQRYDASPKETVQEILRASGEVAGTLAIGRQEAVVGTAVVRDAQFESATLSARLWGTTGFATGVIPATVKWMSPVAGAAVGTIVTGAAGAGAYDIDAQISRSESIDKADIASRMYERAQKEDIKKNEDALDKLEQYYGVDTSDSWSEIFSKQGFDEAVTRVNRTAPFLDSMDQVKSLPVERSD
;
A
#
# COMPACT_ATOMS: atom_id res chain seq x y z
N MET A 1 -8.06 -0.63 12.01
CA MET A 1 -8.82 -0.68 13.29
C MET A 1 -8.06 -1.59 14.25
N SER A 2 -7.66 -1.11 15.43
CA SER A 2 -7.13 -2.00 16.48
C SER A 2 -8.30 -2.71 17.16
N ASP A 3 -8.35 -4.04 17.06
CA ASP A 3 -9.37 -4.87 17.72
C ASP A 3 -9.31 -4.68 19.24
N THR A 4 -10.11 -3.76 19.77
CA THR A 4 -10.23 -3.54 21.21
C THR A 4 -11.22 -4.56 21.75
N LEU A 5 -10.90 -5.23 22.87
CA LEU A 5 -11.81 -6.20 23.47
C LEU A 5 -13.12 -5.52 23.89
N ASP A 6 -14.25 -6.16 23.57
CA ASP A 6 -15.56 -5.64 23.93
C ASP A 6 -15.89 -5.86 25.42
N TYR A 7 -16.85 -5.07 25.91
CA TYR A 7 -17.29 -5.09 27.30
C TYR A 7 -17.72 -6.48 27.78
N ARG A 8 -18.51 -7.21 26.98
CA ARG A 8 -19.06 -8.52 27.39
C ARG A 8 -17.96 -9.55 27.51
N THR A 9 -17.02 -9.54 26.56
CA THR A 9 -15.85 -10.42 26.57
C THR A 9 -15.07 -10.26 27.85
N VAL A 10 -14.66 -9.03 28.20
CA VAL A 10 -13.86 -8.77 29.43
C VAL A 10 -14.67 -9.05 30.70
N ARG A 11 -15.96 -8.70 30.73
CA ARG A 11 -16.82 -8.87 31.91
C ARG A 11 -17.11 -10.33 32.25
N HIS A 12 -17.28 -11.18 31.24
CA HIS A 12 -17.73 -12.56 31.40
C HIS A 12 -16.65 -13.61 31.20
N VAL A 13 -15.42 -13.22 30.86
CA VAL A 13 -14.30 -14.16 30.72
C VAL A 13 -14.12 -15.05 31.96
N ASP A 14 -13.94 -16.35 31.72
CA ASP A 14 -13.55 -17.33 32.75
C ASP A 14 -12.02 -17.45 32.79
N LEU A 15 -11.43 -16.97 33.88
CA LEU A 15 -9.98 -16.98 34.08
C LEU A 15 -9.49 -18.22 34.83
N THR A 16 -10.36 -19.18 35.17
CA THR A 16 -10.02 -20.35 35.99
C THR A 16 -8.89 -21.18 35.37
N ALA A 17 -8.94 -21.40 34.06
CA ALA A 17 -7.89 -22.13 33.35
C ALA A 17 -6.55 -21.37 33.40
N LEU A 18 -6.56 -20.05 33.16
CA LEU A 18 -5.36 -19.22 33.23
C LEU A 18 -4.77 -19.20 34.64
N GLN A 19 -5.59 -19.11 35.68
CA GLN A 19 -5.16 -19.21 37.08
C GLN A 19 -4.43 -20.52 37.38
N ALA A 20 -4.97 -21.65 36.89
CA ALA A 20 -4.36 -22.96 37.07
C ALA A 20 -3.01 -23.06 36.33
N VAL A 21 -2.94 -22.57 35.10
CA VAL A 21 -1.71 -22.52 34.28
C VAL A 21 -0.66 -21.64 34.96
N VAL A 22 -1.01 -20.42 35.37
CA VAL A 22 -0.11 -19.50 36.09
C VAL A 22 0.47 -20.16 37.35
N LYS A 23 -0.34 -20.89 38.12
CA LYS A 23 0.11 -21.60 39.31
C LYS A 23 1.12 -22.70 38.96
N ALA A 24 0.89 -23.46 37.90
CA ALA A 24 1.80 -24.51 37.45
C ALA A 24 3.15 -23.93 36.98
N TRP A 25 3.11 -22.88 36.16
CA TRP A 25 4.32 -22.24 35.62
C TRP A 25 5.13 -21.51 36.68
N LYS A 26 4.53 -20.99 37.75
CA LYS A 26 5.29 -20.44 38.89
C LYS A 26 6.17 -21.48 39.59
N LYS A 27 5.74 -22.75 39.60
CA LYS A 27 6.48 -23.84 40.26
C LYS A 27 7.59 -24.42 39.38
N LEU A 28 7.35 -24.47 38.06
CA LEU A 28 8.24 -25.13 37.10
C LEU A 28 9.73 -24.71 37.17
N PRO A 29 10.10 -23.43 37.41
CA PRO A 29 11.50 -23.04 37.58
C PRO A 29 12.20 -23.73 38.75
N GLU A 30 11.49 -24.00 39.85
CA GLU A 30 12.04 -24.72 40.99
C GLU A 30 12.30 -26.18 40.63
N ASP A 31 11.35 -26.83 39.95
CA ASP A 31 11.48 -28.22 39.49
C ASP A 31 12.70 -28.39 38.55
N PHE A 32 12.94 -27.45 37.62
CA PHE A 32 14.15 -27.47 36.77
C PHE A 32 15.45 -27.29 37.57
N ARG A 33 15.47 -26.40 38.57
CA ARG A 33 16.64 -26.20 39.43
C ARG A 33 16.95 -27.46 40.25
N GLU A 34 15.93 -28.18 40.71
CA GLU A 34 16.13 -29.47 41.39
C GLU A 34 16.74 -30.53 40.46
N VAL A 35 16.27 -30.61 39.20
CA VAL A 35 16.86 -31.49 38.18
C VAL A 35 18.33 -31.14 37.96
N HIS A 36 18.65 -29.84 37.81
CA HIS A 36 20.03 -29.37 37.68
C HIS A 36 20.90 -29.79 38.87
N THR A 37 20.45 -29.52 40.10
CA THR A 37 21.19 -29.88 41.32
C THR A 37 21.38 -31.39 41.46
N SER A 38 20.36 -32.18 41.10
CA SER A 38 20.45 -33.64 41.13
C SER A 38 21.47 -34.17 40.12
N PHE A 39 21.44 -33.68 38.87
CA PHE A 39 22.37 -34.07 37.81
C PHE A 39 23.81 -33.65 38.14
N ASP A 40 24.01 -32.44 38.65
CA ASP A 40 25.32 -31.95 39.09
C ASP A 40 25.93 -32.86 40.17
N ARG A 41 25.12 -33.23 41.17
CA ARG A 41 25.55 -34.03 42.31
C ARG A 41 25.80 -35.49 41.96
N THR A 42 24.96 -36.07 41.11
CA THR A 42 24.98 -37.53 40.85
C THR A 42 25.78 -37.91 39.60
N VAL A 43 25.96 -37.00 38.65
CA VAL A 43 26.65 -37.26 37.37
C VAL A 43 27.88 -36.36 37.21
N THR A 44 27.70 -35.04 37.09
CA THR A 44 28.80 -34.14 36.71
C THR A 44 29.95 -34.19 37.71
N LYS A 45 29.71 -33.86 38.99
CA LYS A 45 30.77 -33.78 40.01
C LYS A 45 31.52 -35.11 40.22
N PRO A 46 30.84 -36.27 40.37
CA PRO A 46 31.55 -37.53 40.47
C PRO A 46 32.48 -37.79 39.28
N MET A 47 32.01 -37.54 38.05
CA MET A 47 32.78 -37.78 36.82
C MET A 47 33.88 -36.74 36.56
N SER A 48 33.74 -35.51 37.07
CA SER A 48 34.75 -34.44 36.93
C SER A 48 35.90 -34.53 37.94
N THR A 49 35.83 -35.45 38.91
CA THR A 49 36.88 -35.60 39.94
C THR A 49 37.72 -36.86 39.72
N GLU A 50 38.91 -36.88 40.34
CA GLU A 50 39.80 -38.05 40.35
C GLU A 50 39.14 -39.31 40.90
N ARG A 51 38.08 -39.17 41.71
CA ARG A 51 37.34 -40.28 42.31
C ARG A 51 36.62 -41.16 41.29
N SER A 52 36.38 -40.68 40.07
CA SER A 52 35.73 -41.46 39.02
C SER A 52 36.60 -42.59 38.46
N GLY A 53 37.92 -42.50 38.61
CA GLY A 53 38.84 -43.41 37.92
C GLY A 53 38.92 -43.21 36.40
N TRP A 54 38.09 -42.33 35.80
CA TRP A 54 38.04 -42.09 34.37
C TRP A 54 38.79 -40.81 33.99
N HIS A 55 39.75 -40.93 33.07
CA HIS A 55 40.71 -39.88 32.75
C HIS A 55 40.94 -39.81 31.24
N GLY A 56 41.48 -38.67 30.76
CA GLY A 56 41.84 -38.47 29.36
C GLY A 56 40.81 -37.66 28.57
N ASP A 57 41.01 -37.54 27.27
CA ASP A 57 40.27 -36.59 26.42
C ASP A 57 38.78 -36.93 26.31
N SER A 58 38.41 -38.22 26.37
CA SER A 58 37.00 -38.64 26.40
C SER A 58 36.27 -38.16 27.65
N GLN A 59 36.92 -38.18 28.82
CA GLN A 59 36.33 -37.69 30.07
C GLN A 59 36.15 -36.16 30.02
N LYS A 60 37.16 -35.43 29.54
CA LYS A 60 37.06 -33.97 29.34
C LYS A 60 35.93 -33.60 28.38
N ALA A 61 35.79 -34.32 27.27
CA ALA A 61 34.72 -34.10 26.30
C ALA A 61 33.34 -34.35 26.93
N ALA A 62 33.16 -35.45 27.66
CA ALA A 62 31.91 -35.76 28.34
C ALA A 62 31.53 -34.71 29.38
N VAL A 63 32.48 -34.29 30.23
CA VAL A 63 32.26 -33.22 31.22
C VAL A 63 31.84 -31.91 30.54
N LYS A 64 32.48 -31.55 29.42
CA LYS A 64 32.08 -30.38 28.63
C LYS A 64 30.62 -30.49 28.16
N HIS A 65 30.20 -31.65 27.67
CA HIS A 65 28.80 -31.89 27.28
C HIS A 65 27.84 -31.82 28.47
N PHE A 66 28.22 -32.36 29.64
CA PHE A 66 27.40 -32.27 30.85
C PHE A 66 27.19 -30.82 31.29
N THR A 67 28.22 -29.98 31.23
CA THR A 67 28.10 -28.55 31.49
C THR A 67 27.13 -27.88 30.52
N VAL A 68 27.14 -28.24 29.23
CA VAL A 68 26.15 -27.73 28.25
C VAL A 68 24.72 -28.13 28.66
N VAL A 69 24.50 -29.39 29.03
CA VAL A 69 23.19 -29.88 29.49
C VAL A 69 22.73 -29.13 30.75
N GLN A 70 23.62 -28.94 31.72
CA GLN A 70 23.35 -28.17 32.94
C GLN A 70 22.95 -26.71 32.64
N ASN A 71 23.66 -26.08 31.70
CA ASN A 71 23.32 -24.74 31.25
C ASN A 71 21.93 -24.72 30.60
N GLN A 72 21.60 -25.68 29.74
CA GLN A 72 20.27 -25.78 29.11
C GLN A 72 19.13 -25.94 30.12
N VAL A 73 19.34 -26.72 31.19
CA VAL A 73 18.36 -26.82 32.28
C VAL A 73 18.22 -25.50 33.05
N THR A 74 19.31 -24.75 33.20
CA THR A 74 19.29 -23.42 33.83
C THR A 74 18.55 -22.40 32.97
N GLU A 75 18.77 -22.41 31.65
CA GLU A 75 18.05 -21.55 30.71
C GLU A 75 16.55 -21.91 30.66
N ALA A 76 16.21 -23.20 30.69
CA ALA A 76 14.81 -23.67 30.78
C ALA A 76 14.11 -23.12 32.04
N ALA A 77 14.80 -23.16 33.19
CA ALA A 77 14.30 -22.59 34.43
C ALA A 77 14.06 -21.07 34.30
N GLY A 78 14.98 -20.36 33.65
CA GLY A 78 14.87 -18.92 33.41
C GLY A 78 13.72 -18.55 32.47
N GLN A 79 13.57 -19.28 31.36
CA GLN A 79 12.48 -19.08 30.40
C GLN A 79 11.12 -19.34 31.05
N ALA A 80 11.00 -20.42 31.83
CA ALA A 80 9.78 -20.72 32.58
C ALA A 80 9.46 -19.66 33.64
N GLU A 81 10.50 -19.10 34.28
CA GLU A 81 10.32 -18.04 35.29
C GLU A 81 9.81 -16.75 34.66
N TRP A 82 10.38 -16.33 33.53
CA TRP A 82 9.92 -15.16 32.80
C TRP A 82 8.48 -15.34 32.32
N LEU A 83 8.17 -16.43 31.62
CA LEU A 83 6.81 -16.68 31.12
C LEU A 83 5.80 -16.75 32.26
N GLY A 84 6.16 -17.41 33.37
CA GLY A 84 5.35 -17.46 34.58
C GLY A 84 5.07 -16.08 35.19
N LYS A 85 6.04 -15.17 35.19
CA LYS A 85 5.85 -13.77 35.62
C LYS A 85 4.93 -13.02 34.68
N GLU A 86 5.09 -13.19 33.37
CA GLU A 86 4.29 -12.50 32.37
C GLU A 86 2.82 -12.93 32.42
N MET A 87 2.55 -14.24 32.41
CA MET A 87 1.20 -14.75 32.59
C MET A 87 0.57 -14.30 33.92
N SER A 88 1.38 -14.16 34.98
CA SER A 88 0.90 -13.65 36.27
C SER A 88 0.53 -12.17 36.22
N ARG A 89 1.25 -11.37 35.44
CA ARG A 89 0.96 -9.95 35.24
C ARG A 89 -0.36 -9.81 34.46
N CYS A 90 -0.48 -10.48 33.32
CA CYS A 90 -1.68 -10.45 32.48
C CYS A 90 -2.92 -10.94 33.25
N LEU A 91 -2.80 -12.04 34.00
CA LEU A 91 -3.89 -12.53 34.85
C LEU A 91 -4.38 -11.46 35.85
N LYS A 92 -3.48 -10.74 36.51
CA LYS A 92 -3.85 -9.66 37.44
C LYS A 92 -4.56 -8.51 36.72
N VAL A 93 -4.14 -8.18 35.50
CA VAL A 93 -4.79 -7.14 34.70
C VAL A 93 -6.20 -7.58 34.31
N PHE A 94 -6.40 -8.82 33.84
CA PHE A 94 -7.74 -9.34 33.55
C PHE A 94 -8.64 -9.38 34.78
N GLU A 95 -8.12 -9.83 35.93
CA GLU A 95 -8.86 -9.82 37.20
C GLU A 95 -9.21 -8.39 37.62
N GLY A 96 -8.29 -7.44 37.45
CA GLY A 96 -8.48 -6.02 37.72
C GLY A 96 -9.55 -5.40 36.81
N ALA A 97 -9.45 -5.58 35.50
CA ALA A 97 -10.41 -5.09 34.53
C ALA A 97 -11.82 -5.65 34.81
N LYS A 98 -11.94 -6.97 35.03
CA LYS A 98 -13.22 -7.60 35.39
C LYS A 98 -13.80 -7.04 36.69
N LYS A 99 -12.95 -6.79 37.69
CA LYS A 99 -13.35 -6.16 38.95
C LYS A 99 -13.83 -4.72 38.72
N ASP A 100 -13.11 -3.92 37.95
CA ASP A 100 -13.48 -2.54 37.62
C ASP A 100 -14.84 -2.48 36.90
N LEU A 101 -15.08 -3.35 35.92
CA LEU A 101 -16.39 -3.43 35.24
C LEU A 101 -17.51 -3.86 36.20
N THR A 102 -17.23 -4.77 37.14
CA THR A 102 -18.20 -5.20 38.17
C THR A 102 -18.49 -4.09 39.18
N GLU A 103 -17.49 -3.27 39.53
CA GLU A 103 -17.67 -2.10 40.39
C GLU A 103 -18.53 -1.03 39.68
N VAL A 104 -18.38 -0.86 38.37
CA VAL A 104 -19.25 0.04 37.58
C VAL A 104 -20.70 -0.46 37.61
N GLU A 105 -20.94 -1.75 37.35
CA GLU A 105 -22.30 -2.34 37.48
C GLU A 105 -22.88 -2.13 38.87
N SER A 106 -22.07 -2.34 39.92
CA SER A 106 -22.50 -2.18 41.31
C SER A 106 -22.84 -0.73 41.63
N THR A 107 -22.02 0.22 41.17
CA THR A 107 -22.23 1.67 41.35
C THR A 107 -23.53 2.13 40.68
N ILE A 108 -23.84 1.57 39.50
CA ILE A 108 -25.08 1.89 38.78
C ILE A 108 -26.31 1.27 39.45
N ALA A 109 -26.15 0.08 40.05
CA ALA A 109 -27.22 -0.61 40.77
C ALA A 109 -27.46 -0.06 42.19
N GLU A 110 -26.51 0.66 42.78
CA GLU A 110 -26.67 1.30 44.08
C GLU A 110 -27.73 2.40 44.05
N LYS A 111 -28.58 2.42 45.09
CA LYS A 111 -29.60 3.47 45.23
C LYS A 111 -28.96 4.77 45.71
N PRO A 112 -29.34 5.93 45.15
CA PRO A 112 -28.90 7.23 45.65
C PRO A 112 -29.25 7.44 47.13
N GLU A 113 -28.40 8.20 47.84
CA GLU A 113 -28.68 8.67 49.20
C GLU A 113 -29.96 9.52 49.20
N GLY A 114 -31.08 8.93 49.64
CA GLY A 114 -32.42 9.52 49.55
C GLY A 114 -33.52 8.56 49.10
N GLY A 115 -33.16 7.39 48.55
CA GLY A 115 -34.10 6.28 48.30
C GLY A 115 -34.83 6.28 46.95
N GLY A 116 -34.39 7.09 45.97
CA GLY A 116 -34.91 7.11 44.60
C GLY A 116 -34.26 6.09 43.64
N ASP A 117 -34.63 6.13 42.36
CA ASP A 117 -33.98 5.36 41.29
C ASP A 117 -32.71 6.08 40.79
N SER A 118 -31.68 5.32 40.43
CA SER A 118 -30.46 5.88 39.83
C SER A 118 -30.74 6.41 38.42
N PHE A 119 -30.27 7.63 38.12
CA PHE A 119 -30.32 8.23 36.78
C PHE A 119 -29.26 7.64 35.83
N LEU A 120 -28.42 6.71 36.29
CA LEU A 120 -27.41 6.07 35.45
C LEU A 120 -27.94 4.73 34.93
N ARG A 121 -27.66 4.47 33.66
CA ARG A 121 -28.00 3.24 32.97
C ARG A 121 -26.79 2.74 32.21
N LEU A 122 -26.53 1.44 32.29
CA LEU A 122 -25.49 0.77 31.51
C LEU A 122 -26.15 0.04 30.34
N ASP A 123 -25.72 0.34 29.12
CA ASP A 123 -25.96 -0.56 28.01
C ASP A 123 -24.95 -1.72 28.08
N SER A 124 -25.47 -2.89 28.44
CA SER A 124 -24.69 -4.13 28.59
C SER A 124 -24.17 -4.71 27.27
N LYS A 125 -24.58 -4.18 26.10
CA LYS A 125 -24.10 -4.63 24.79
C LYS A 125 -22.78 -3.98 24.41
N ASP A 126 -22.68 -2.66 24.58
CA ASP A 126 -21.52 -1.86 24.18
C ASP A 126 -20.70 -1.36 25.38
N GLY A 127 -21.19 -1.56 26.61
CA GLY A 127 -20.52 -1.14 27.84
C GLY A 127 -20.59 0.36 28.07
N ARG A 128 -21.58 1.07 27.52
CA ARG A 128 -21.68 2.53 27.71
C ARG A 128 -22.66 2.92 28.79
N VAL A 129 -22.22 3.80 29.68
CA VAL A 129 -23.06 4.45 30.67
C VAL A 129 -23.72 5.68 30.04
N HIS A 130 -25.04 5.74 30.14
CA HIS A 130 -25.86 6.89 29.77
C HIS A 130 -26.65 7.40 30.98
N VAL A 131 -27.08 8.65 30.87
CA VAL A 131 -27.89 9.33 31.88
C VAL A 131 -29.34 9.32 31.40
N ASP A 132 -30.25 8.87 32.26
CA ASP A 132 -31.69 8.76 32.06
C ASP A 132 -32.40 9.60 33.15
N LEU A 133 -32.75 10.84 32.80
CA LEU A 133 -33.27 11.86 33.71
C LEU A 133 -34.76 12.15 33.46
N PRO A 134 -35.57 12.39 34.52
CA PRO A 134 -36.90 12.97 34.39
C PRO A 134 -36.87 14.41 33.85
N ASP A 135 -37.94 14.83 33.16
CA ASP A 135 -38.07 16.17 32.55
C ASP A 135 -37.98 17.34 33.54
N ASP A 136 -38.21 17.08 34.84
CA ASP A 136 -38.22 18.07 35.93
C ASP A 136 -36.98 18.00 36.86
N ALA A 137 -35.91 17.30 36.45
CA ALA A 137 -34.70 17.15 37.24
C ALA A 137 -33.97 18.48 37.54
N ASP A 138 -33.48 18.66 38.77
CA ASP A 138 -32.70 19.84 39.18
C ASP A 138 -31.36 19.88 38.42
N ARG A 139 -30.97 21.07 37.96
CA ARG A 139 -29.69 21.34 37.27
C ARG A 139 -28.46 20.82 38.02
N LYS A 140 -28.50 20.78 39.36
CA LYS A 140 -27.40 20.22 40.17
C LYS A 140 -27.31 18.69 40.03
N ASP A 141 -28.44 18.01 39.96
CA ASP A 141 -28.49 16.55 39.81
C ASP A 141 -28.08 16.13 38.41
N VAL A 142 -28.46 16.91 37.38
CA VAL A 142 -27.99 16.71 35.99
C VAL A 142 -26.47 16.79 35.90
N LYS A 143 -25.85 17.82 36.48
CA LYS A 143 -24.40 18.00 36.44
C LYS A 143 -23.67 16.85 37.13
N LYS A 144 -24.17 16.43 38.30
CA LYS A 144 -23.58 15.31 39.06
C LYS A 144 -23.72 13.97 38.32
N ALA A 145 -24.84 13.74 37.65
CA ALA A 145 -25.06 12.55 36.84
C ALA A 145 -24.13 12.51 35.61
N GLU A 146 -23.94 13.64 34.91
CA GLU A 146 -23.01 13.73 33.78
C GLU A 146 -21.54 13.54 34.18
N GLU A 147 -21.10 14.13 35.30
CA GLU A 147 -19.76 13.91 35.84
C GLU A 147 -19.55 12.42 36.20
N SER A 148 -20.56 11.79 36.80
CA SER A 148 -20.52 10.36 37.13
C SER A 148 -20.48 9.49 35.87
N ARG A 149 -21.28 9.83 34.85
CA ARG A 149 -21.28 9.15 33.55
C ARG A 149 -19.90 9.20 32.90
N ALA A 150 -19.27 10.39 32.86
CA ALA A 150 -17.94 10.57 32.28
C ALA A 150 -16.89 9.71 33.01
N ASN A 151 -16.85 9.77 34.34
CA ASN A 151 -15.90 9.00 35.14
C ASN A 151 -16.09 7.48 34.99
N LEU A 152 -17.33 7.00 34.95
CA LEU A 152 -17.63 5.58 34.78
C LEU A 152 -17.25 5.11 33.37
N ASN A 153 -17.56 5.88 32.33
CA ASN A 153 -17.14 5.55 30.97
C ASN A 153 -15.61 5.55 30.82
N GLU A 154 -14.90 6.51 31.41
CA GLU A 154 -13.43 6.51 31.43
C GLU A 154 -12.87 5.26 32.13
N LYS A 155 -13.48 4.84 33.24
CA LYS A 155 -13.11 3.60 33.95
C LYS A 155 -13.36 2.36 33.09
N ILE A 156 -14.48 2.28 32.38
CA ILE A 156 -14.77 1.18 31.45
C ILE A 156 -13.74 1.17 30.33
N GLU A 157 -13.56 2.29 29.64
CA GLU A 157 -12.60 2.38 28.52
C GLU A 157 -11.18 2.02 28.95
N LYS A 158 -10.76 2.47 30.14
CA LYS A 158 -9.47 2.08 30.71
C LYS A 158 -9.39 0.58 30.96
N ALA A 159 -10.40 -0.03 31.57
CA ALA A 159 -10.42 -1.48 31.82
C ALA A 159 -10.36 -2.30 30.51
N LEU A 160 -11.06 -1.85 29.45
CA LEU A 160 -11.01 -2.51 28.14
C LEU A 160 -9.65 -2.34 27.46
N ARG A 161 -9.04 -1.15 27.55
CA ARG A 161 -7.68 -0.91 27.04
C ARG A 161 -6.65 -1.77 27.77
N ASP A 162 -6.66 -1.75 29.10
CA ASP A 162 -5.72 -2.53 29.92
C ASP A 162 -5.87 -4.03 29.63
N ALA A 163 -7.10 -4.54 29.51
CA ALA A 163 -7.35 -5.94 29.15
C ALA A 163 -6.86 -6.28 27.74
N THR A 164 -7.06 -5.38 26.77
CA THR A 164 -6.60 -5.56 25.38
C THR A 164 -5.07 -5.62 25.30
N GLU A 165 -4.39 -4.74 26.03
CA GLU A 165 -2.93 -4.73 26.16
C GLU A 165 -2.42 -6.03 26.79
N ALA A 166 -3.03 -6.46 27.91
CA ALA A 166 -2.67 -7.71 28.58
C ALA A 166 -2.90 -8.96 27.72
N ASP A 167 -3.95 -9.00 26.89
CA ASP A 167 -4.21 -10.08 25.93
C ASP A 167 -3.15 -10.13 24.84
N THR A 168 -2.80 -8.97 24.29
CA THR A 168 -1.74 -8.83 23.28
C THR A 168 -0.39 -9.30 23.83
N ASP A 169 -0.05 -8.85 25.04
CA ASP A 169 1.19 -9.23 25.72
C ASP A 169 1.23 -10.73 26.06
N LEU A 170 0.10 -11.28 26.52
CA LEU A 170 0.01 -12.71 26.84
C LEU A 170 0.17 -13.56 25.58
N LYS A 171 -0.49 -13.19 24.49
CA LYS A 171 -0.35 -13.85 23.19
C LYS A 171 1.10 -13.81 22.75
N LYS A 172 1.73 -12.63 22.75
CA LYS A 172 3.14 -12.44 22.40
C LYS A 172 4.05 -13.34 23.24
N ALA A 173 3.89 -13.34 24.56
CA ALA A 173 4.70 -14.14 25.47
C ALA A 173 4.54 -15.65 25.23
N LEU A 174 3.32 -16.13 24.97
CA LEU A 174 3.04 -17.54 24.71
C LEU A 174 3.54 -18.02 23.35
N THR A 175 3.56 -17.14 22.35
CA THR A 175 4.06 -17.46 21.00
C THR A 175 5.54 -17.19 20.82
N TYR A 176 6.19 -16.55 21.79
CA TYR A 176 7.59 -16.19 21.70
C TYR A 176 8.48 -17.42 21.86
N ASP A 177 9.28 -17.67 20.82
CA ASP A 177 10.33 -18.66 20.82
C ASP A 177 11.70 -17.96 20.71
N PRO A 178 12.48 -17.90 21.80
CA PRO A 178 13.76 -17.23 21.79
C PRO A 178 14.74 -17.94 20.87
N ARG A 179 15.57 -17.17 20.15
CA ARG A 179 16.47 -17.74 19.15
C ARG A 179 17.65 -18.48 19.77
N GLY A 180 18.10 -19.53 19.07
CA GLY A 180 19.28 -20.32 19.40
C GLY A 180 18.96 -21.80 19.51
N ASP A 181 20.00 -22.61 19.70
CA ASP A 181 19.82 -24.05 19.94
C ASP A 181 19.47 -24.28 21.42
N GLY A 182 18.24 -24.71 21.67
CA GLY A 182 17.74 -25.08 23.00
C GLY A 182 17.03 -23.96 23.74
N PHE A 183 16.93 -24.10 25.07
CA PHE A 183 16.25 -23.13 25.93
C PHE A 183 17.04 -21.84 26.06
N ASN A 184 16.32 -20.72 26.22
CA ASN A 184 16.92 -19.41 26.40
C ASN A 184 16.05 -18.57 27.36
N ARG A 185 16.67 -18.03 28.41
CA ARG A 185 15.99 -17.20 29.41
C ARG A 185 15.65 -15.78 28.96
N ASP A 186 16.09 -15.37 27.78
CA ASP A 186 15.87 -14.02 27.26
C ASP A 186 14.39 -13.75 27.04
N SER A 187 13.89 -12.62 27.54
CA SER A 187 12.59 -12.09 27.13
C SER A 187 12.67 -11.53 25.70
N PRO A 188 11.53 -11.29 25.04
CA PRO A 188 11.49 -10.62 23.74
C PRO A 188 12.33 -9.33 23.70
N GLU A 189 12.25 -8.50 24.74
CA GLU A 189 12.98 -7.24 24.84
C GLU A 189 14.48 -7.46 25.03
N MET A 190 14.87 -8.49 25.80
CA MET A 190 16.28 -8.86 25.97
C MET A 190 16.89 -9.36 24.65
N GLN A 191 16.15 -10.18 23.89
CA GLN A 191 16.59 -10.66 22.60
C GLN A 191 16.65 -9.53 21.57
N ALA A 192 15.63 -8.68 21.50
CA ALA A 192 15.62 -7.48 20.67
C ALA A 192 16.85 -6.60 20.94
N LYS A 193 17.16 -6.36 22.21
CA LYS A 193 18.36 -5.63 22.62
C LYS A 193 19.67 -6.27 22.15
N LYS A 194 19.81 -7.60 22.28
CA LYS A 194 20.99 -8.34 21.82
C LYS A 194 21.15 -8.27 20.30
N ASP A 195 20.04 -8.37 19.57
CA ASP A 195 20.03 -8.29 18.12
C ASP A 195 20.39 -6.89 17.63
N VAL A 196 19.86 -5.85 18.26
CA VAL A 196 20.22 -4.45 17.99
C VAL A 196 21.70 -4.19 18.32
N ASP A 197 22.22 -4.76 19.41
CA ASP A 197 23.64 -4.68 19.76
C ASP A 197 24.52 -5.37 18.70
N ALA A 198 24.11 -6.56 18.24
CA ALA A 198 24.80 -7.29 17.17
C ALA A 198 24.78 -6.52 15.85
N LEU A 199 23.65 -5.87 15.53
CA LEU A 199 23.47 -5.06 14.34
C LEU A 199 24.36 -3.83 14.38
N TYR A 200 24.38 -3.07 15.47
CA TYR A 200 25.26 -1.91 15.60
C TYR A 200 26.74 -2.28 15.62
N LYS A 201 27.07 -3.48 16.12
CA LYS A 201 28.44 -4.00 16.02
C LYS A 201 28.84 -4.25 14.56
N LEU A 202 27.95 -4.81 13.74
CA LEU A 202 28.20 -4.98 12.30
C LEU A 202 28.28 -3.63 11.58
N ALA A 203 27.34 -2.73 11.86
CA ALA A 203 27.28 -1.39 11.26
C ALA A 203 28.46 -0.48 11.65
N GLY A 204 29.13 -0.78 12.77
CA GLY A 204 30.33 -0.08 13.23
C GLY A 204 31.63 -0.54 12.59
N ASP A 205 31.60 -1.61 11.78
CA ASP A 205 32.76 -2.09 11.04
C ASP A 205 33.11 -1.10 9.91
N GLU A 206 34.40 -0.75 9.77
CA GLU A 206 34.86 0.23 8.78
C GLU A 206 34.62 -0.24 7.33
N ASP A 207 34.55 -1.56 7.13
CA ASP A 207 34.29 -2.19 5.84
C ASP A 207 32.80 -2.52 5.63
N PHE A 208 31.90 -2.13 6.54
CA PHE A 208 30.47 -2.45 6.42
C PHE A 208 29.89 -2.06 5.06
N LYS A 209 30.24 -0.87 4.54
CA LYS A 209 29.74 -0.40 3.23
C LYS A 209 30.46 -1.00 2.01
N ARG A 210 31.54 -1.78 2.23
CA ARG A 210 32.38 -2.42 1.19
C ARG A 210 32.23 -3.94 1.14
N ASP A 211 31.90 -4.57 2.27
CA ASP A 211 31.76 -6.03 2.37
C ASP A 211 30.29 -6.46 2.28
N PRO A 212 29.85 -7.05 1.15
CA PRO A 212 28.47 -7.54 1.01
C PRO A 212 28.12 -8.63 2.04
N LYS A 213 29.09 -9.34 2.63
CA LYS A 213 28.84 -10.33 3.68
C LYS A 213 28.47 -9.67 5.01
N LEU A 214 29.02 -8.50 5.33
CA LEU A 214 28.64 -7.76 6.55
C LEU A 214 27.22 -7.22 6.42
N ILE A 215 26.88 -6.63 5.26
CA ILE A 215 25.53 -6.15 4.97
C ILE A 215 24.54 -7.32 4.97
N SER A 216 24.90 -8.45 4.36
CA SER A 216 24.06 -9.65 4.36
C SER A 216 23.78 -10.20 5.76
N LYS A 217 24.75 -10.14 6.67
CA LYS A 217 24.53 -10.51 8.08
C LYS A 217 23.57 -9.54 8.77
N ALA A 218 23.70 -8.23 8.52
CA ALA A 218 22.77 -7.24 9.06
C ALA A 218 21.35 -7.45 8.52
N ASN A 219 21.21 -7.68 7.20
CA ASN A 219 19.94 -8.07 6.58
C ASN A 219 19.36 -9.35 7.20
N GLY A 220 20.20 -10.32 7.54
CA GLY A 220 19.78 -11.52 8.27
C GLY A 220 19.18 -11.19 9.63
N ILE A 221 19.77 -10.28 10.40
CA ILE A 221 19.24 -9.85 11.70
C ILE A 221 17.88 -9.14 11.53
N PHE A 222 17.75 -8.25 10.54
CA PHE A 222 16.48 -7.61 10.24
C PHE A 222 15.41 -8.62 9.84
N ALA A 223 15.72 -9.52 8.89
CA ALA A 223 14.80 -10.53 8.42
C ALA A 223 14.32 -11.48 9.54
N MET A 224 15.23 -11.87 10.44
CA MET A 224 14.86 -12.68 11.60
C MET A 224 13.93 -11.92 12.57
N ASN A 225 14.02 -10.59 12.61
CA ASN A 225 13.18 -9.70 13.42
C ASN A 225 12.00 -9.09 12.65
N ALA A 226 11.68 -9.58 11.45
CA ALA A 226 10.53 -9.11 10.70
C ALA A 226 9.25 -9.30 11.55
N GLY A 227 8.49 -8.21 11.75
CA GLY A 227 7.30 -8.22 12.60
C GLY A 227 7.54 -8.14 14.12
N ASN A 228 8.80 -8.03 14.58
CA ASN A 228 9.12 -7.86 16.00
C ASN A 228 9.08 -6.38 16.40
N ALA A 229 7.97 -5.96 17.03
CA ALA A 229 7.78 -4.58 17.46
C ALA A 229 8.82 -4.10 18.50
N ASP A 230 9.29 -4.96 19.41
CA ASP A 230 10.30 -4.59 20.40
C ASP A 230 11.64 -4.29 19.73
N PHE A 231 12.03 -5.13 18.75
CA PHE A 231 13.24 -4.91 17.97
C PHE A 231 13.14 -3.63 17.15
N ALA A 232 11.98 -3.39 16.53
CA ALA A 232 11.73 -2.21 15.71
C ALA A 232 11.84 -0.91 16.52
N GLU A 233 11.16 -0.83 17.66
CA GLU A 233 11.25 0.30 18.58
C GLU A 233 12.66 0.48 19.16
N GLU A 234 13.28 -0.61 19.62
CA GLU A 234 14.64 -0.57 20.18
C GLU A 234 15.65 -0.08 19.13
N PHE A 235 15.56 -0.57 17.89
CA PHE A 235 16.42 -0.12 16.79
C PHE A 235 16.22 1.37 16.47
N ALA A 236 14.96 1.82 16.38
CA ALA A 236 14.64 3.21 16.05
C ALA A 236 15.13 4.19 17.15
N THR A 237 14.89 3.85 18.41
CA THR A 237 15.13 4.74 19.56
C THR A 237 16.57 4.70 20.07
N ARG A 238 17.29 3.57 19.98
CA ARG A 238 18.62 3.40 20.61
C ARG A 238 19.64 4.46 20.20
N LYS A 239 19.65 4.86 18.93
CA LYS A 239 20.50 5.94 18.41
C LYS A 239 19.70 7.20 18.04
N GLY A 240 18.38 7.18 18.26
CA GLY A 240 17.45 8.23 17.88
C GLY A 240 17.33 8.44 16.36
N ALA A 241 16.41 9.33 15.96
CA ALA A 241 16.13 9.68 14.57
C ALA A 241 17.41 10.04 13.79
N LYS A 242 18.23 10.93 14.34
CA LYS A 242 19.48 11.37 13.71
C LYS A 242 20.44 10.21 13.47
N GLY A 243 20.56 9.28 14.42
CA GLY A 243 21.45 8.14 14.30
C GLY A 243 21.04 7.19 13.19
N VAL A 244 19.74 6.90 13.06
CA VAL A 244 19.18 6.07 11.99
C VAL A 244 19.39 6.71 10.62
N LEU A 245 19.05 7.99 10.47
CA LEU A 245 19.22 8.71 9.21
C LEU A 245 20.71 8.81 8.82
N GLN A 246 21.60 9.06 9.77
CA GLN A 246 23.04 9.06 9.51
C GLN A 246 23.59 7.68 9.16
N PHE A 247 23.02 6.62 9.74
CA PHE A 247 23.39 5.24 9.38
C PHE A 247 23.06 4.95 7.92
N TRP A 248 21.82 5.21 7.48
CA TRP A 248 21.44 4.99 6.09
C TRP A 248 22.28 5.84 5.14
N TYR A 249 22.39 7.15 5.40
CA TYR A 249 23.19 8.05 4.57
C TYR A 249 24.62 7.52 4.38
N LYS A 250 25.31 7.15 5.47
CA LYS A 250 26.69 6.64 5.39
C LYS A 250 26.82 5.33 4.62
N ALA A 251 25.85 4.41 4.76
CA ALA A 251 25.86 3.15 4.03
C ALA A 251 25.58 3.36 2.53
N ALA A 252 24.65 4.27 2.21
CA ALA A 252 24.22 4.61 0.86
C ALA A 252 25.25 5.41 0.05
N GLN A 253 26.24 6.06 0.68
CA GLN A 253 27.33 6.71 -0.06
C GLN A 253 28.45 5.73 -0.45
N PRO A 254 28.98 5.80 -1.70
CA PRO A 254 30.17 5.06 -2.08
C PRO A 254 31.42 5.65 -1.39
N ASP A 255 32.57 5.07 -1.68
CA ASP A 255 33.83 5.80 -1.49
C ASP A 255 34.05 6.80 -2.62
N TYR A 256 34.96 7.72 -2.39
CA TYR A 256 35.33 8.75 -3.35
C TYR A 256 36.84 8.72 -3.55
N GLU A 257 37.28 9.04 -4.76
CA GLU A 257 38.69 9.17 -5.08
C GLU A 257 39.34 10.30 -4.27
N ASP A 258 40.63 10.15 -3.97
CA ASP A 258 41.46 11.21 -3.37
C ASP A 258 41.90 12.21 -4.46
N ALA A 259 40.91 12.85 -5.09
CA ALA A 259 41.05 13.80 -6.19
C ALA A 259 40.17 15.03 -5.99
N LEU A 260 40.44 16.11 -6.72
CA LEU A 260 39.64 17.33 -6.74
C LEU A 260 39.31 17.68 -8.21
N PRO A 261 38.08 17.45 -8.68
CA PRO A 261 36.91 16.95 -7.96
C PRO A 261 37.01 15.47 -7.55
N PRO A 262 36.45 15.04 -6.40
CA PRO A 262 36.43 13.62 -6.04
C PRO A 262 35.30 12.91 -6.77
N ASP A 263 35.64 11.97 -7.64
CA ASP A 263 34.67 11.13 -8.32
C ASP A 263 34.25 9.95 -7.42
N PRO A 264 32.99 9.51 -7.49
CA PRO A 264 32.54 8.35 -6.76
C PRO A 264 33.19 7.07 -7.30
N MET A 265 33.74 6.26 -6.41
CA MET A 265 34.34 4.98 -6.77
C MET A 265 33.24 3.91 -6.96
N ASP A 266 33.48 3.00 -7.90
CA ASP A 266 32.63 1.82 -8.09
C ASP A 266 32.56 0.98 -6.81
N ARG A 267 31.35 0.55 -6.47
CA ARG A 267 31.12 -0.33 -5.33
C ARG A 267 31.57 -1.76 -5.66
N PRO A 268 32.11 -2.51 -4.68
CA PRO A 268 32.39 -3.93 -4.86
C PRO A 268 31.17 -4.73 -5.31
N LYS A 269 31.39 -5.73 -6.16
CA LYS A 269 30.31 -6.57 -6.71
C LYS A 269 29.43 -7.16 -5.59
N GLY A 270 28.12 -6.93 -5.69
CA GLY A 270 27.12 -7.47 -4.77
C GLY A 270 26.76 -6.54 -3.60
N VAL A 271 27.48 -5.44 -3.39
CA VAL A 271 27.14 -4.44 -2.37
C VAL A 271 25.80 -3.78 -2.65
N ASP A 272 25.54 -3.33 -3.88
CA ASP A 272 24.27 -2.66 -4.22
C ASP A 272 23.04 -3.52 -3.95
N LYS A 273 23.10 -4.81 -4.30
CA LYS A 273 22.01 -5.75 -4.01
C LYS A 273 21.76 -5.89 -2.51
N GLN A 274 22.82 -5.88 -1.69
CA GLN A 274 22.67 -5.98 -0.24
C GLN A 274 22.21 -4.66 0.37
N LEU A 275 22.57 -3.51 -0.21
CA LEU A 275 22.09 -2.20 0.21
C LEU A 275 20.62 -1.98 -0.15
N ALA A 276 20.16 -2.47 -1.30
CA ALA A 276 18.74 -2.50 -1.64
C ALA A 276 17.94 -3.27 -0.58
N ALA A 277 18.35 -4.51 -0.28
CA ALA A 277 17.72 -5.30 0.77
C ALA A 277 17.82 -4.63 2.16
N LEU A 278 18.90 -3.90 2.44
CA LEU A 278 19.04 -3.15 3.68
C LEU A 278 18.07 -1.97 3.74
N GLN A 279 17.86 -1.26 2.63
CA GLN A 279 16.89 -0.17 2.52
C GLN A 279 15.47 -0.67 2.85
N ASP A 280 15.07 -1.79 2.24
CA ASP A 280 13.74 -2.39 2.45
C ASP A 280 13.55 -2.87 3.89
N ASN A 281 14.57 -3.51 4.45
CA ASN A 281 14.57 -3.97 5.83
C ASN A 281 14.49 -2.81 6.83
N LEU A 282 15.25 -1.74 6.59
CA LEU A 282 15.18 -0.53 7.40
C LEU A 282 13.81 0.12 7.31
N GLY A 283 13.28 0.29 6.10
CA GLY A 283 11.96 0.89 5.89
C GLY A 283 10.85 0.11 6.60
N SER A 284 10.78 -1.20 6.36
CA SER A 284 9.79 -2.07 7.01
C SER A 284 9.91 -2.11 8.53
N THR A 285 11.15 -2.09 9.06
CA THR A 285 11.39 -2.04 10.51
C THR A 285 10.93 -0.72 11.12
N LEU A 286 11.23 0.41 10.47
CA LEU A 286 10.84 1.73 10.96
C LEU A 286 9.34 1.97 10.80
N ALA A 287 8.73 1.45 9.73
CA ALA A 287 7.29 1.44 9.54
C ALA A 287 6.59 0.72 10.70
N LEU A 288 7.07 -0.47 11.06
CA LEU A 288 6.57 -1.20 12.24
C LEU A 288 6.77 -0.42 13.54
N ALA A 289 7.95 0.18 13.74
CA ALA A 289 8.24 0.99 14.93
C ALA A 289 7.29 2.19 15.07
N SER A 290 6.89 2.80 13.95
CA SER A 290 6.08 4.03 13.94
C SER A 290 4.70 3.88 14.60
N HIS A 291 4.19 2.65 14.71
CA HIS A 291 2.94 2.31 15.40
C HIS A 291 3.05 2.28 16.92
N SER A 292 4.26 2.32 17.49
CA SER A 292 4.42 2.39 18.94
C SER A 292 4.03 3.77 19.48
N ASP A 293 3.20 3.76 20.52
CA ASP A 293 2.78 4.94 21.28
C ASP A 293 3.71 5.24 22.47
N SER A 294 4.89 4.61 22.56
CA SER A 294 5.82 4.86 23.66
C SER A 294 6.31 6.32 23.64
N PRO A 295 6.63 6.94 24.80
CA PRO A 295 7.19 8.28 24.83
C PRO A 295 8.49 8.43 24.03
N ALA A 296 9.29 7.36 23.93
CA ALA A 296 10.52 7.34 23.16
C ALA A 296 10.24 7.37 21.65
N MET A 297 9.24 6.61 21.19
CA MET A 297 8.82 6.64 19.78
C MET A 297 8.08 7.92 19.40
N GLY A 298 7.26 8.48 20.29
CA GLY A 298 6.67 9.81 20.10
C GLY A 298 7.74 10.89 19.91
N LYS A 299 8.78 10.87 20.75
CA LYS A 299 9.94 11.76 20.56
C LYS A 299 10.69 11.48 19.26
N TRP A 300 10.89 10.21 18.90
CA TRP A 300 11.59 9.83 17.68
C TRP A 300 10.87 10.37 16.43
N LYS A 301 9.53 10.22 16.36
CA LYS A 301 8.71 10.73 15.26
C LYS A 301 8.85 12.25 15.10
N GLN A 302 8.80 13.00 16.20
CA GLN A 302 9.02 14.45 16.18
C GLN A 302 10.44 14.81 15.75
N ASP A 303 11.45 14.12 16.27
CA ASP A 303 12.86 14.38 15.93
C ASP A 303 13.12 14.11 14.43
N VAL A 304 12.47 13.12 13.80
CA VAL A 304 12.55 12.89 12.34
C VAL A 304 12.05 14.11 11.56
N ILE A 305 10.88 14.66 11.94
CA ILE A 305 10.29 15.84 11.29
C ILE A 305 11.18 17.07 11.48
N ASP A 306 11.70 17.29 12.69
CA ASP A 306 12.58 18.43 13.02
C ASP A 306 13.92 18.37 12.25
N LEU A 307 14.41 17.16 11.98
CA LEU A 307 15.60 16.92 11.15
C LEU A 307 15.33 17.09 9.65
N GLY A 308 14.06 17.16 9.23
CA GLY A 308 13.64 17.11 7.83
C GLY A 308 14.38 18.08 6.92
N TYR A 309 14.53 19.35 7.32
CA TYR A 309 15.27 20.36 6.55
C TYR A 309 16.70 20.62 7.08
N GLN A 310 17.25 19.69 7.86
CA GLN A 310 18.64 19.73 8.34
C GLN A 310 19.53 18.83 7.47
N ARG A 311 20.79 19.23 7.28
CA ARG A 311 21.77 18.48 6.49
C ARG A 311 22.31 17.28 7.28
N MET A 312 22.36 16.10 6.66
CA MET A 312 22.71 14.82 7.30
C MET A 312 24.21 14.51 7.35
N GLY A 313 25.06 15.45 6.96
CA GLY A 313 26.52 15.36 7.02
C GLY A 313 27.16 16.71 7.35
N ARG A 314 28.46 16.71 7.64
CA ARG A 314 29.21 17.96 7.83
C ARG A 314 29.34 18.66 6.48
N GLN A 315 28.76 19.84 6.36
CA GLN A 315 29.08 20.74 5.24
C GLN A 315 30.52 21.21 5.44
N ALA A 316 31.40 20.94 4.48
CA ALA A 316 32.78 21.42 4.57
C ALA A 316 32.78 22.96 4.54
N PRO A 317 33.51 23.62 5.48
CA PRO A 317 33.42 25.07 5.72
C PRO A 317 33.95 25.95 4.58
N ASP A 318 34.46 25.35 3.50
CA ASP A 318 35.30 25.94 2.47
C ASP A 318 35.00 25.42 1.05
N VAL A 319 33.85 24.77 0.86
CA VAL A 319 33.38 24.38 -0.48
C VAL A 319 32.84 25.63 -1.19
N SER A 320 33.70 26.30 -1.95
CA SER A 320 33.33 27.40 -2.84
C SER A 320 32.25 26.95 -3.83
N MET A 321 31.23 27.78 -4.04
CA MET A 321 30.16 27.49 -5.00
C MET A 321 30.72 27.25 -6.41
N GLY A 322 30.32 26.16 -7.06
CA GLY A 322 30.83 25.71 -8.36
C GLY A 322 31.84 24.55 -8.31
N THR A 323 32.17 24.02 -7.13
CA THR A 323 32.88 22.73 -7.02
C THR A 323 31.94 21.55 -7.27
N SER A 324 32.46 20.44 -7.77
CA SER A 324 31.75 19.15 -7.93
C SER A 324 31.19 18.53 -6.62
N LEU A 325 31.59 19.07 -5.46
CA LEU A 325 31.24 18.53 -4.15
C LEU A 325 29.76 18.82 -3.84
N ALA A 326 28.98 17.76 -3.92
CA ALA A 326 27.57 17.73 -3.57
C ALA A 326 27.37 18.01 -2.06
N PRO A 327 26.55 18.99 -1.64
CA PRO A 327 26.17 19.12 -0.23
C PRO A 327 25.52 17.82 0.29
N PRO A 328 25.65 17.51 1.60
CA PRO A 328 24.94 16.38 2.20
C PRO A 328 23.43 16.49 2.01
N PRO A 329 22.70 15.36 1.95
CA PRO A 329 21.26 15.39 1.77
C PRO A 329 20.56 15.96 3.02
N TYR A 330 19.35 16.45 2.83
CA TYR A 330 18.45 16.82 3.92
C TYR A 330 17.84 15.59 4.60
N GLY A 331 17.41 15.72 5.86
CA GLY A 331 16.75 14.67 6.61
C GLY A 331 15.53 14.10 5.89
N PHE A 332 14.72 14.95 5.24
CA PHE A 332 13.57 14.53 4.43
C PHE A 332 14.00 13.64 3.25
N GLN A 333 15.11 13.95 2.59
CA GLN A 333 15.61 13.11 1.48
C GLN A 333 15.99 11.73 2.01
N VAL A 334 16.70 11.66 3.14
CA VAL A 334 17.12 10.38 3.72
C VAL A 334 15.92 9.58 4.24
N MET A 335 15.02 10.23 4.99
CA MET A 335 13.87 9.56 5.60
C MET A 335 12.88 9.05 4.55
N SER A 336 12.50 9.88 3.58
CA SER A 336 11.56 9.46 2.53
C SER A 336 12.06 8.24 1.75
N ASN A 337 13.36 8.10 1.51
CA ASN A 337 13.91 6.90 0.88
C ASN A 337 13.79 5.64 1.74
N LEU A 338 13.72 5.78 3.07
CA LEU A 338 13.41 4.68 3.97
C LEU A 338 11.89 4.42 4.05
N MET A 339 11.05 5.41 3.80
CA MET A 339 9.57 5.28 3.90
C MET A 339 8.94 4.46 2.78
N ARG A 340 9.67 4.18 1.70
CA ARG A 340 9.19 3.49 0.50
C ARG A 340 8.61 2.10 0.75
N THR A 341 8.96 1.48 1.86
CA THR A 341 8.53 0.12 2.21
C THR A 341 7.84 0.10 3.58
N GLY A 342 6.92 -0.86 3.73
CA GLY A 342 6.20 -1.11 4.97
C GLY A 342 4.92 -0.28 5.16
N LYS A 343 4.16 -0.66 6.20
CA LYS A 343 2.92 -0.02 6.62
C LYS A 343 3.21 0.95 7.76
N TRP A 344 3.14 2.24 7.49
CA TRP A 344 3.48 3.28 8.46
C TRP A 344 2.25 3.70 9.25
N ASP A 345 2.46 4.23 10.46
CA ASP A 345 1.41 4.87 11.25
C ASP A 345 0.80 6.05 10.47
N THR A 346 -0.52 6.00 10.20
CA THR A 346 -1.26 7.00 9.41
C THR A 346 -1.05 8.41 9.96
N ARG A 347 -1.05 8.58 11.28
CA ARG A 347 -0.83 9.89 11.93
C ARG A 347 0.57 10.41 11.66
N PHE A 348 1.58 9.54 11.75
CA PHE A 348 2.95 9.91 11.42
C PHE A 348 3.13 10.29 9.95
N LEU A 349 2.52 9.56 9.02
CA LEU A 349 2.55 9.91 7.59
C LEU A 349 1.94 11.30 7.36
N HIS A 350 0.80 11.57 7.98
CA HIS A 350 0.15 12.88 7.91
C HIS A 350 1.06 14.02 8.40
N ASP A 351 1.57 13.92 9.64
CA ASP A 351 2.41 14.97 10.24
C ASP A 351 3.72 15.19 9.46
N TYR A 352 4.32 14.10 8.96
CA TYR A 352 5.50 14.14 8.11
C TYR A 352 5.20 14.82 6.77
N GLY A 353 4.09 14.44 6.12
CA GLY A 353 3.62 14.98 4.85
C GLY A 353 3.33 16.47 4.91
N GLU A 354 2.64 16.94 5.95
CA GLU A 354 2.40 18.36 6.18
C GLU A 354 3.70 19.15 6.33
N ALA A 355 4.64 18.62 7.13
CA ALA A 355 5.93 19.27 7.34
C ALA A 355 6.79 19.31 6.07
N LEU A 356 6.75 18.24 5.27
CA LEU A 356 7.42 18.16 3.98
C LEU A 356 6.80 19.14 2.97
N LEU A 357 5.48 19.14 2.82
CA LEU A 357 4.74 20.03 1.92
C LEU A 357 4.97 21.50 2.27
N LYS A 358 4.85 21.84 3.55
CA LYS A 358 5.14 23.19 4.07
C LYS A 358 6.58 23.59 3.78
N THR A 359 7.51 22.65 3.88
CA THR A 359 8.91 22.91 3.56
C THR A 359 9.07 23.12 2.07
N ASP A 360 8.52 22.26 1.22
CA ASP A 360 8.63 22.30 -0.24
C ASP A 360 8.05 23.59 -0.84
N LYS A 361 6.89 24.05 -0.37
CA LYS A 361 6.24 25.31 -0.76
C LYS A 361 7.06 26.57 -0.43
N LYS A 362 8.06 26.51 0.48
CA LYS A 362 8.89 27.68 0.80
C LYS A 362 9.73 28.13 -0.41
N PRO A 363 9.84 29.45 -0.68
CA PRO A 363 10.73 29.97 -1.71
C PRO A 363 12.15 29.42 -1.55
N PHE A 364 12.73 28.99 -2.66
CA PHE A 364 14.10 28.52 -2.72
C PHE A 364 14.97 29.59 -3.39
N ILE A 365 16.09 29.94 -2.78
CA ILE A 365 17.07 30.87 -3.37
C ILE A 365 18.22 30.00 -3.89
N PRO A 366 18.40 29.89 -5.23
CA PRO A 366 19.48 29.08 -5.77
C PRO A 366 20.86 29.63 -5.37
N PRO A 367 21.87 28.76 -5.25
CA PRO A 367 23.25 29.19 -5.03
C PRO A 367 23.70 30.18 -6.11
N VAL A 368 24.55 31.16 -5.77
CA VAL A 368 25.05 32.16 -6.74
C VAL A 368 25.87 31.46 -7.83
N GLY A 369 25.61 31.80 -9.09
CA GLY A 369 26.25 31.19 -10.26
C GLY A 369 25.47 30.03 -10.89
N VAL A 370 24.37 29.62 -10.26
CA VAL A 370 23.40 28.67 -10.82
C VAL A 370 22.28 29.46 -11.52
N ASP A 371 21.85 29.01 -12.70
CA ASP A 371 20.78 29.63 -13.48
C ASP A 371 19.55 29.92 -12.58
N ASN A 372 19.08 31.16 -12.55
CA ASN A 372 18.04 31.60 -11.62
C ASN A 372 16.67 31.75 -12.30
N ARG A 373 16.46 31.12 -13.46
CA ARG A 373 15.13 31.05 -14.08
C ARG A 373 14.12 30.39 -13.14
N GLU A 374 13.03 31.09 -12.90
CA GLU A 374 11.96 30.75 -11.95
C GLU A 374 11.43 29.32 -12.16
N GLU A 375 11.31 28.90 -13.42
CA GLU A 375 10.89 27.56 -13.85
C GLU A 375 11.76 26.41 -13.32
N GLN A 376 13.03 26.65 -12.97
CA GLN A 376 13.97 25.63 -12.49
C GLN A 376 14.21 25.69 -10.98
N ILE A 377 13.69 26.70 -10.28
CA ILE A 377 13.97 26.94 -8.85
C ILE A 377 13.35 25.85 -7.97
N GLY A 378 12.11 25.43 -8.25
CA GLY A 378 11.42 24.36 -7.51
C GLY A 378 12.14 23.02 -7.61
N ALA A 379 12.49 22.60 -8.83
CA ALA A 379 13.27 21.38 -9.12
C ALA A 379 14.55 21.27 -8.30
N ARG A 380 15.22 22.41 -8.11
CA ARG A 380 16.59 22.46 -7.60
C ARG A 380 16.67 22.45 -6.08
N LYS A 381 15.57 22.70 -5.37
CA LYS A 381 15.56 22.74 -3.90
C LYS A 381 16.08 21.46 -3.25
N TRP A 382 15.61 20.32 -3.78
CA TRP A 382 16.03 18.97 -3.37
C TRP A 382 17.14 18.42 -4.27
N GLY A 383 17.36 19.06 -5.42
CA GLY A 383 18.48 18.79 -6.30
C GLY A 383 19.82 18.97 -5.60
N ASN A 384 20.76 18.11 -5.94
CA ASN A 384 22.12 18.20 -5.46
C ASN A 384 22.97 18.90 -6.54
N TYR A 385 23.68 19.97 -6.16
CA TYR A 385 24.44 20.83 -7.09
C TYR A 385 25.81 20.28 -7.49
N GLY A 386 26.14 19.03 -7.10
CA GLY A 386 27.40 18.36 -7.37
C GLY A 386 27.22 17.00 -8.07
N ILE A 387 28.34 16.26 -8.22
CA ILE A 387 28.35 14.93 -8.81
C ILE A 387 27.69 13.95 -7.83
N ASN A 388 26.56 13.38 -8.24
CA ASN A 388 25.90 12.33 -7.47
C ASN A 388 26.39 10.97 -7.98
N PRO A 389 26.70 10.03 -7.07
CA PRO A 389 26.88 8.66 -7.48
C PRO A 389 25.58 8.07 -8.02
N PRO A 390 25.66 7.03 -8.88
CA PRO A 390 24.50 6.17 -9.12
C PRO A 390 23.99 5.61 -7.78
N ASN A 391 22.69 5.40 -7.68
CA ASN A 391 22.03 4.94 -6.44
C ASN A 391 22.35 5.84 -5.23
N TYR A 392 22.16 7.16 -5.37
CA TYR A 392 22.58 8.16 -4.39
C TYR A 392 22.01 7.90 -2.98
N LEU A 393 20.70 7.73 -2.87
CA LEU A 393 19.99 7.37 -1.64
C LEU A 393 18.96 6.25 -1.83
N ASN A 394 18.69 5.88 -3.08
CA ASN A 394 17.76 4.81 -3.45
C ASN A 394 18.49 3.77 -4.30
N PHE A 395 18.28 2.49 -4.00
CA PHE A 395 18.85 1.37 -4.75
C PHE A 395 17.81 0.67 -5.65
N GLY A 396 16.82 1.44 -6.11
CA GLY A 396 15.76 1.02 -7.01
C GLY A 396 16.07 1.29 -8.49
N PRO A 397 15.04 1.61 -9.31
CA PRO A 397 15.21 1.94 -10.72
C PRO A 397 16.15 3.12 -10.97
N ALA A 398 16.90 3.11 -12.08
CA ALA A 398 17.90 4.14 -12.38
C ALA A 398 17.31 5.56 -12.53
N TYR A 399 16.04 5.68 -12.91
CA TYR A 399 15.29 6.93 -13.01
C TYR A 399 14.82 7.49 -11.65
N ASP A 400 15.23 6.83 -10.55
CA ASP A 400 14.95 7.19 -9.18
C ASP A 400 16.16 6.94 -8.27
N GLN A 401 16.98 7.97 -8.11
CA GLN A 401 18.20 7.96 -7.30
C GLN A 401 17.96 8.41 -5.86
N GLY A 402 16.72 8.77 -5.50
CA GLY A 402 16.34 9.18 -4.16
C GLY A 402 16.70 10.61 -3.80
N LYS A 403 16.73 11.54 -4.77
CA LYS A 403 16.99 12.97 -4.50
C LYS A 403 15.72 13.68 -4.04
N ASP A 404 14.57 13.40 -4.64
CA ASP A 404 13.34 14.10 -4.28
C ASP A 404 12.65 13.40 -3.09
N PRO A 405 12.49 14.07 -1.92
CA PRO A 405 11.83 13.47 -0.78
C PRO A 405 10.35 13.16 -1.02
N PHE A 406 9.69 13.82 -1.99
CA PHE A 406 8.30 13.47 -2.31
C PHE A 406 8.21 12.10 -2.96
N THR A 407 9.21 11.66 -3.71
CA THR A 407 9.17 10.33 -4.35
C THR A 407 8.99 9.24 -3.32
N GLY A 408 9.86 9.18 -2.32
CA GLY A 408 9.78 8.13 -1.31
C GLY A 408 8.60 8.27 -0.35
N TYR A 409 8.14 9.49 -0.09
CA TYR A 409 6.93 9.74 0.70
C TYR A 409 5.66 9.31 -0.06
N LEU A 410 5.59 9.56 -1.37
CA LEU A 410 4.47 9.15 -2.21
C LEU A 410 4.42 7.63 -2.40
N GLU A 411 5.56 6.94 -2.50
CA GLU A 411 5.57 5.48 -2.43
C GLU A 411 5.01 4.97 -1.09
N ALA A 412 5.37 5.64 0.02
CA ALA A 412 4.80 5.31 1.33
C ALA A 412 3.27 5.47 1.31
N LEU A 413 2.74 6.57 0.76
CA LEU A 413 1.30 6.76 0.61
C LEU A 413 0.66 5.70 -0.31
N GLY A 414 1.33 5.30 -1.39
CA GLY A 414 0.89 4.22 -2.28
C GLY A 414 0.68 2.88 -1.56
N HIS A 415 1.37 2.63 -0.46
CA HIS A 415 1.20 1.45 0.39
C HIS A 415 0.40 1.74 1.68
N ASN A 416 -0.21 2.91 1.83
CA ASN A 416 -0.96 3.30 3.02
C ASN A 416 -2.22 4.09 2.63
N ALA A 417 -3.21 3.40 2.08
CA ALA A 417 -4.38 3.99 1.42
C ALA A 417 -5.17 5.00 2.26
N GLU A 418 -5.41 4.73 3.55
CA GLU A 418 -6.11 5.68 4.43
C GLU A 418 -5.34 7.01 4.53
N ALA A 419 -4.02 6.95 4.69
CA ALA A 419 -3.16 8.13 4.70
C ALA A 419 -3.15 8.83 3.33
N SER A 420 -3.14 8.06 2.24
CA SER A 420 -3.15 8.60 0.87
C SER A 420 -4.44 9.34 0.57
N THR A 421 -5.60 8.71 0.83
CA THR A 421 -6.92 9.35 0.69
C THR A 421 -6.96 10.63 1.50
N ALA A 422 -6.63 10.59 2.80
CA ALA A 422 -6.64 11.78 3.65
C ALA A 422 -5.72 12.90 3.13
N PHE A 423 -4.53 12.56 2.64
CA PHE A 423 -3.55 13.53 2.14
C PHE A 423 -3.99 14.21 0.84
N PHE A 424 -4.58 13.46 -0.10
CA PHE A 424 -5.11 14.01 -1.36
C PHE A 424 -6.53 14.58 -1.23
N ASN A 425 -7.21 14.35 -0.11
CA ASN A 425 -8.49 15.00 0.19
C ASN A 425 -8.32 16.49 0.58
N ASP A 426 -7.09 16.96 0.77
CA ASP A 426 -6.81 18.40 0.89
C ASP A 426 -6.62 19.02 -0.49
N ASP A 427 -7.53 19.91 -0.91
CA ASP A 427 -7.54 20.52 -2.24
C ASP A 427 -6.23 21.28 -2.53
N ASP A 428 -5.65 21.95 -1.52
CA ASP A 428 -4.39 22.69 -1.64
C ASP A 428 -3.17 21.78 -1.83
N THR A 429 -3.25 20.54 -1.36
CA THR A 429 -2.24 19.49 -1.53
C THR A 429 -2.40 18.82 -2.88
N PHE A 430 -3.62 18.41 -3.23
CA PHE A 430 -3.94 17.83 -4.52
C PHE A 430 -3.52 18.75 -5.67
N GLU A 431 -3.96 20.02 -5.63
CA GLU A 431 -3.64 21.02 -6.64
C GLU A 431 -2.14 21.32 -6.71
N TYR A 432 -1.46 21.34 -5.55
CA TYR A 432 -0.02 21.55 -5.53
C TYR A 432 0.73 20.41 -6.22
N LEU A 433 0.46 19.16 -5.86
CA LEU A 433 1.22 18.01 -6.36
C LEU A 433 0.88 17.63 -7.80
N THR A 434 -0.37 17.85 -8.23
CA THR A 434 -0.83 17.46 -9.58
C THR A 434 -0.63 18.55 -10.62
N ARG A 435 -0.67 19.85 -10.25
CA ARG A 435 -0.58 20.97 -11.21
C ARG A 435 0.58 21.93 -10.97
N LYS A 436 0.84 22.35 -9.73
CA LYS A 436 1.76 23.48 -9.45
C LYS A 436 3.21 23.07 -9.18
N ARG A 437 3.42 21.87 -8.65
CA ARG A 437 4.76 21.39 -8.27
C ARG A 437 5.53 21.03 -9.53
N HIS A 438 6.74 21.58 -9.63
CA HIS A 438 7.65 21.21 -10.69
C HIS A 438 8.41 19.94 -10.33
N TRP A 439 8.21 18.88 -11.12
CA TRP A 439 8.81 17.57 -10.93
C TRP A 439 10.14 17.45 -11.68
N ALA A 440 11.25 17.37 -10.96
CA ALA A 440 12.58 17.16 -11.55
C ALA A 440 12.83 15.67 -11.82
N ALA A 441 13.60 15.37 -12.87
CA ALA A 441 14.10 14.01 -13.08
C ALA A 441 15.04 13.60 -11.93
N ASP A 442 14.77 12.45 -11.32
CA ASP A 442 15.55 11.88 -10.22
C ASP A 442 16.54 10.81 -10.71
N GLY A 443 17.19 11.05 -11.85
CA GLY A 443 18.02 10.06 -12.53
C GLY A 443 17.80 10.08 -14.04
N PRO A 444 18.59 9.33 -14.81
CA PRO A 444 18.38 9.20 -16.25
C PRO A 444 17.04 8.48 -16.50
N PRO A 445 16.06 9.13 -17.16
CA PRO A 445 14.85 8.44 -17.58
C PRO A 445 15.19 7.39 -18.66
N PRO A 446 14.39 6.32 -18.80
CA PRO A 446 14.54 5.39 -19.91
C PRO A 446 14.42 6.13 -21.26
N GLU A 447 15.25 5.73 -22.23
CA GLU A 447 15.20 6.22 -23.61
C GLU A 447 14.46 5.20 -24.49
N GLY A 448 13.27 5.57 -24.96
CA GLY A 448 12.42 4.74 -25.82
C GLY A 448 11.59 3.67 -25.10
N GLY A 449 10.60 3.12 -25.81
CA GLY A 449 9.63 2.16 -25.26
C GLY A 449 8.51 2.82 -24.44
N SER A 450 7.67 1.99 -23.80
CA SER A 450 6.56 2.42 -22.92
C SER A 450 7.03 3.31 -21.77
N ASP A 451 8.23 3.04 -21.27
CA ASP A 451 8.76 3.72 -20.09
C ASP A 451 9.54 4.99 -20.46
N ASN A 452 9.51 5.40 -21.74
CA ASN A 452 10.25 6.56 -22.23
C ASN A 452 9.87 7.83 -21.46
N GLY A 453 10.87 8.52 -20.90
CA GLY A 453 10.64 9.72 -20.12
C GLY A 453 10.05 9.49 -18.73
N THR A 454 9.87 8.23 -18.30
CA THR A 454 9.41 7.89 -16.95
C THR A 454 10.39 8.41 -15.90
N THR A 455 9.85 8.98 -14.83
CA THR A 455 10.64 9.47 -13.69
C THR A 455 10.08 8.90 -12.39
N GLY A 456 10.95 8.61 -11.43
CA GLY A 456 10.57 8.06 -10.13
C GLY A 456 9.47 8.87 -9.43
N PRO A 457 9.57 10.22 -9.35
CA PRO A 457 8.55 11.02 -8.70
C PRO A 457 7.15 10.89 -9.34
N ARG A 458 7.05 10.72 -10.66
CA ARG A 458 5.77 10.56 -11.37
C ARG A 458 5.18 9.16 -11.18
N VAL A 459 6.02 8.12 -11.13
CA VAL A 459 5.60 6.76 -10.75
C VAL A 459 5.00 6.76 -9.34
N ALA A 460 5.74 7.29 -8.37
CA ALA A 460 5.28 7.37 -6.99
C ALA A 460 3.99 8.19 -6.84
N LEU A 461 3.85 9.30 -7.58
CA LEU A 461 2.60 10.07 -7.61
C LEU A 461 1.42 9.25 -8.16
N GLY A 462 1.64 8.47 -9.22
CA GLY A 462 0.65 7.55 -9.77
C GLY A 462 0.22 6.48 -8.76
N HIS A 463 1.17 5.88 -8.05
CA HIS A 463 0.90 4.90 -6.97
C HIS A 463 0.09 5.51 -5.83
N ALA A 464 0.50 6.69 -5.35
CA ALA A 464 -0.18 7.37 -4.26
C ALA A 464 -1.61 7.76 -4.65
N LEU A 465 -1.81 8.34 -5.84
CA LEU A 465 -3.14 8.70 -6.34
C LEU A 465 -4.03 7.46 -6.53
N ALA A 466 -3.49 6.37 -7.07
CA ALA A 466 -4.22 5.11 -7.18
C ALA A 466 -4.70 4.63 -5.81
N SER A 467 -3.80 4.61 -4.82
CA SER A 467 -4.16 4.21 -3.47
C SER A 467 -5.18 5.15 -2.82
N ALA A 468 -5.09 6.45 -3.10
CA ALA A 468 -6.00 7.47 -2.60
C ALA A 468 -7.41 7.34 -3.17
N THR A 469 -7.55 6.97 -4.44
CA THR A 469 -8.85 6.84 -5.13
C THR A 469 -9.49 5.48 -4.93
N THR A 470 -8.74 4.41 -4.67
CA THR A 470 -9.30 3.06 -4.53
C THR A 470 -9.50 2.63 -3.09
N GLY A 471 -8.72 3.19 -2.15
CA GLY A 471 -8.82 2.84 -0.73
C GLY A 471 -8.05 1.59 -0.31
N HIS A 472 -7.18 1.06 -1.17
CA HIS A 472 -6.22 0.01 -0.84
C HIS A 472 -4.85 0.32 -1.45
N ASP A 473 -3.85 -0.50 -1.15
CA ASP A 473 -2.51 -0.26 -1.69
C ASP A 473 -2.51 -0.33 -3.21
N TRP A 474 -1.66 0.47 -3.84
CA TRP A 474 -1.57 0.54 -5.29
C TRP A 474 -1.24 -0.81 -5.92
N ASP A 475 -0.55 -1.69 -5.19
CA ASP A 475 -0.13 -3.02 -5.61
C ASP A 475 -1.08 -4.15 -5.12
N ALA A 476 -1.98 -3.87 -4.16
CA ALA A 476 -2.89 -4.87 -3.58
C ALA A 476 -3.93 -5.41 -4.57
N PRO A 477 -4.27 -6.72 -4.57
CA PRO A 477 -5.32 -7.29 -5.41
C PRO A 477 -6.60 -6.43 -5.39
N LEU A 478 -7.21 -6.26 -6.55
CA LEU A 478 -8.38 -5.38 -6.67
C LEU A 478 -9.62 -6.06 -6.10
N PRO A 479 -10.39 -5.36 -5.23
CA PRO A 479 -11.64 -5.90 -4.74
C PRO A 479 -12.65 -6.06 -5.88
N HIS A 480 -13.44 -7.12 -5.80
CA HIS A 480 -14.50 -7.37 -6.74
C HIS A 480 -15.81 -7.74 -6.02
N PRO A 481 -16.86 -6.91 -6.12
CA PRO A 481 -16.92 -5.61 -6.81
C PRO A 481 -16.18 -4.51 -6.04
N PRO A 482 -15.70 -3.46 -6.72
CA PRO A 482 -15.10 -2.32 -6.05
C PRO A 482 -16.15 -1.52 -5.27
N SER A 483 -15.75 -0.92 -4.16
CA SER A 483 -16.61 -0.04 -3.37
C SER A 483 -15.80 1.14 -2.82
N HIS A 484 -16.30 2.35 -3.07
CA HIS A 484 -15.57 3.59 -2.76
C HIS A 484 -16.30 4.46 -1.74
N THR A 485 -15.53 5.16 -0.92
CA THR A 485 -15.99 6.23 -0.02
C THR A 485 -16.19 7.55 -0.78
N GLU A 486 -16.84 8.52 -0.15
CA GLU A 486 -17.05 9.85 -0.75
C GLU A 486 -15.73 10.56 -1.08
N ASP A 487 -14.75 10.51 -0.17
CA ASP A 487 -13.43 11.12 -0.38
C ASP A 487 -12.68 10.48 -1.56
N GLN A 488 -12.73 9.14 -1.67
CA GLN A 488 -12.13 8.39 -2.78
C GLN A 488 -12.74 8.77 -4.13
N ALA A 489 -14.07 8.78 -4.22
CA ALA A 489 -14.80 9.13 -5.43
C ALA A 489 -14.59 10.60 -5.83
N ARG A 490 -14.47 11.50 -4.84
CA ARG A 490 -14.16 12.91 -5.05
C ARG A 490 -12.77 13.11 -5.65
N ILE A 491 -11.75 12.43 -5.11
CA ILE A 491 -10.38 12.51 -5.66
C ILE A 491 -10.35 11.97 -7.09
N MET A 492 -11.06 10.86 -7.37
CA MET A 492 -11.14 10.31 -8.73
C MET A 492 -11.86 11.26 -9.69
N THR A 493 -12.94 11.90 -9.25
CA THR A 493 -13.68 12.94 -10.00
C THR A 493 -12.73 14.07 -10.43
N GLU A 494 -12.00 14.65 -9.48
CA GLU A 494 -11.05 15.74 -9.76
C GLU A 494 -9.89 15.31 -10.64
N LEU A 495 -9.45 14.06 -10.52
CA LEU A 495 -8.41 13.49 -11.36
C LEU A 495 -8.87 13.33 -12.82
N ILE A 496 -10.05 12.73 -13.04
CA ILE A 496 -10.62 12.55 -14.39
C ILE A 496 -10.85 13.92 -15.04
N LYS A 497 -11.51 14.83 -14.32
CA LYS A 497 -11.76 16.20 -14.77
C LYS A 497 -10.47 16.94 -15.10
N GLY A 498 -9.50 16.90 -14.18
CA GLY A 498 -8.21 17.56 -14.36
C GLY A 498 -7.42 17.01 -15.53
N ILE A 499 -7.36 15.70 -15.72
CA ILE A 499 -6.67 15.09 -16.86
C ILE A 499 -7.41 15.38 -18.18
N ALA A 500 -8.73 15.49 -18.17
CA ALA A 500 -9.52 15.84 -19.35
C ALA A 500 -9.38 17.31 -19.79
N GLU A 501 -8.94 18.20 -18.91
CA GLU A 501 -8.67 19.60 -19.24
C GLU A 501 -7.35 19.74 -20.03
N LYS A 502 -7.33 20.66 -21.00
CA LYS A 502 -6.14 20.89 -21.84
C LYS A 502 -4.95 21.40 -21.02
N ASP A 503 -5.21 22.37 -20.14
CA ASP A 503 -4.22 22.99 -19.25
C ASP A 503 -4.39 22.49 -17.81
N GLY A 504 -4.86 21.24 -17.67
CA GLY A 504 -5.21 20.63 -16.39
C GLY A 504 -4.08 19.82 -15.75
N ILE A 505 -4.40 18.63 -15.26
CA ILE A 505 -3.44 17.69 -14.71
C ILE A 505 -2.70 17.02 -15.87
N GLU A 506 -1.38 17.13 -15.85
CA GLU A 506 -0.52 16.42 -16.80
C GLU A 506 -0.43 14.94 -16.42
N LEU A 507 -0.90 14.06 -17.31
CA LEU A 507 -0.67 12.63 -17.21
C LEU A 507 0.73 12.29 -17.74
N ALA A 508 1.75 12.55 -16.92
CA ALA A 508 3.15 12.36 -17.30
C ALA A 508 3.55 10.87 -17.35
N PRO A 509 4.58 10.49 -18.14
CA PRO A 509 5.14 9.14 -18.11
C PRO A 509 5.47 8.66 -16.69
N GLY A 510 5.08 7.42 -16.38
CA GLY A 510 5.14 6.84 -15.04
C GLY A 510 3.84 6.87 -14.24
N MET A 511 2.92 7.80 -14.50
CA MET A 511 1.63 7.86 -13.77
C MET A 511 0.60 6.84 -14.28
N HIS A 512 0.75 6.40 -15.53
CA HIS A 512 -0.28 5.66 -16.26
C HIS A 512 -0.63 4.32 -15.64
N GLU A 513 0.35 3.52 -15.19
CA GLU A 513 0.08 2.21 -14.60
C GLU A 513 -0.83 2.31 -13.36
N GLY A 514 -0.44 3.15 -12.38
CA GLY A 514 -1.23 3.36 -11.17
C GLY A 514 -2.64 3.88 -11.48
N LEU A 515 -2.74 4.89 -12.35
CA LEU A 515 -4.03 5.49 -12.69
C LEU A 515 -4.91 4.61 -13.58
N GLY A 516 -4.31 3.80 -14.46
CA GLY A 516 -5.01 2.81 -15.27
C GLY A 516 -5.59 1.69 -14.42
N ARG A 517 -4.85 1.25 -13.39
CA ARG A 517 -5.35 0.31 -12.39
C ARG A 517 -6.54 0.88 -11.62
N ALA A 518 -6.40 2.10 -11.09
CA ALA A 518 -7.49 2.76 -10.37
C ALA A 518 -8.72 2.96 -11.27
N ALA A 519 -8.53 3.46 -12.50
CA ALA A 519 -9.61 3.62 -13.47
C ALA A 519 -10.31 2.29 -13.81
N GLY A 520 -9.64 1.15 -13.67
CA GLY A 520 -10.25 -0.18 -13.79
C GLY A 520 -11.35 -0.44 -12.76
N GLU A 521 -11.21 0.03 -11.52
CA GLU A 521 -12.25 -0.08 -10.49
C GLU A 521 -13.42 0.87 -10.74
N TYR A 522 -13.14 2.03 -11.32
CA TYR A 522 -14.14 3.02 -11.72
C TYR A 522 -14.76 2.74 -13.09
N THR A 523 -14.55 1.55 -13.68
CA THR A 523 -15.24 1.14 -14.91
C THR A 523 -16.76 1.32 -14.85
N PRO A 524 -17.47 0.96 -13.75
CA PRO A 524 -18.90 1.22 -13.62
C PRO A 524 -19.27 2.68 -13.83
N ASP A 525 -18.53 3.59 -13.19
CA ASP A 525 -18.72 5.02 -13.32
C ASP A 525 -18.35 5.56 -14.71
N LEU A 526 -17.32 5.00 -15.35
CA LEU A 526 -16.94 5.35 -16.72
C LEU A 526 -18.02 4.93 -17.72
N PHE A 527 -18.67 3.76 -17.52
CA PHE A 527 -19.78 3.31 -18.34
C PHE A 527 -21.00 4.22 -18.16
N ARG A 528 -21.30 4.66 -16.92
CA ARG A 528 -22.32 5.68 -16.65
C ARG A 528 -22.03 6.99 -17.37
N ALA A 529 -20.80 7.50 -17.25
CA ALA A 529 -20.39 8.76 -17.88
C ALA A 529 -20.47 8.72 -19.42
N LEU A 530 -20.27 7.55 -20.03
CA LEU A 530 -20.36 7.35 -21.48
C LEU A 530 -21.80 7.06 -21.96
N LYS A 531 -22.71 6.69 -21.07
CA LYS A 531 -24.11 6.45 -21.42
C LYS A 531 -24.83 7.77 -21.70
N ASP A 532 -25.39 7.91 -22.89
CA ASP A 532 -26.36 8.97 -23.17
C ASP A 532 -27.75 8.62 -22.55
N GLY A 533 -28.46 9.61 -22.02
CA GLY A 533 -29.85 9.46 -21.54
C GLY A 533 -30.01 9.29 -20.03
N ALA A 534 -31.18 8.83 -19.59
CA ALA A 534 -31.50 8.59 -18.17
C ALA A 534 -31.22 7.12 -17.76
N ASP A 535 -31.40 6.80 -16.48
CA ASP A 535 -31.36 5.43 -15.92
C ASP A 535 -30.00 4.72 -16.08
N ASP A 536 -28.91 5.49 -16.14
CA ASP A 536 -27.53 5.00 -16.15
C ASP A 536 -27.18 4.26 -14.86
N ASP A 537 -27.73 4.71 -13.74
CA ASP A 537 -27.56 4.11 -12.43
C ASP A 537 -28.17 2.71 -12.32
N LEU A 538 -29.31 2.49 -13.01
CA LEU A 538 -29.97 1.19 -13.14
C LEU A 538 -29.24 0.28 -14.12
N LEU A 539 -28.76 0.80 -15.26
CA LEU A 539 -28.06 0.00 -16.26
C LEU A 539 -26.67 -0.44 -15.79
N PHE A 540 -25.93 0.47 -15.16
CA PHE A 540 -24.55 0.26 -14.71
C PHE A 540 -24.46 0.45 -13.19
N PRO A 541 -24.86 -0.53 -12.36
CA PRO A 541 -24.83 -0.38 -10.91
C PRO A 541 -23.40 -0.21 -10.37
N VAL A 542 -23.23 0.65 -9.36
CA VAL A 542 -21.98 0.86 -8.59
C VAL A 542 -22.17 0.39 -7.14
N GLN A 543 -21.08 0.15 -6.41
CA GLN A 543 -21.11 0.01 -4.95
C GLN A 543 -20.39 1.15 -4.24
N GLY A 544 -20.92 1.58 -3.10
CA GLY A 544 -20.40 2.75 -2.39
C GLY A 544 -20.85 4.05 -3.07
N THR A 545 -19.94 5.03 -3.13
CA THR A 545 -20.21 6.36 -3.67
C THR A 545 -19.72 6.42 -5.12
N PRO A 546 -20.59 6.75 -6.10
CA PRO A 546 -20.15 7.00 -7.47
C PRO A 546 -19.32 8.28 -7.57
N ILE A 547 -18.58 8.43 -8.67
CA ILE A 547 -18.01 9.74 -9.03
C ILE A 547 -19.11 10.76 -9.31
N ASP A 548 -18.80 12.05 -9.21
CA ASP A 548 -19.78 13.10 -9.50
C ASP A 548 -20.07 13.17 -11.01
N ALA A 549 -21.23 12.66 -11.41
CA ALA A 549 -21.69 12.65 -12.80
C ALA A 549 -21.90 14.06 -13.40
N ALA A 550 -22.05 15.10 -12.58
CA ALA A 550 -22.13 16.48 -13.08
C ALA A 550 -20.75 17.02 -13.52
N GLU A 551 -19.68 16.53 -12.90
CA GLU A 551 -18.30 16.94 -13.18
C GLU A 551 -17.62 16.02 -14.20
N VAL A 552 -17.87 14.71 -14.11
CA VAL A 552 -17.37 13.71 -15.07
C VAL A 552 -18.35 13.53 -16.21
N THR A 553 -18.36 14.51 -17.10
CA THR A 553 -19.13 14.45 -18.35
C THR A 553 -18.60 13.36 -19.29
N HIS A 554 -19.42 12.93 -20.25
CA HIS A 554 -19.01 12.08 -21.38
C HIS A 554 -17.69 12.54 -22.02
N THR A 555 -17.55 13.85 -22.25
CA THR A 555 -16.32 14.46 -22.79
C THR A 555 -15.11 14.26 -21.89
N ALA A 556 -15.28 14.37 -20.57
CA ALA A 556 -14.20 14.17 -19.62
C ALA A 556 -13.75 12.71 -19.60
N ALA A 557 -14.70 11.78 -19.55
CA ALA A 557 -14.45 10.34 -19.62
C ALA A 557 -13.73 9.94 -20.92
N THR A 558 -14.20 10.39 -22.09
CA THR A 558 -13.56 10.10 -23.39
C THR A 558 -12.10 10.59 -23.42
N ARG A 559 -11.82 11.83 -22.97
CA ARG A 559 -10.45 12.36 -22.97
C ARG A 559 -9.54 11.63 -22.01
N PHE A 560 -10.05 11.30 -20.82
CA PHE A 560 -9.31 10.54 -19.81
C PHE A 560 -8.94 9.15 -20.34
N LEU A 561 -9.90 8.41 -20.91
CA LEU A 561 -9.67 7.11 -21.53
C LEU A 561 -8.71 7.20 -22.71
N ALA A 562 -8.84 8.21 -23.59
CA ALA A 562 -7.95 8.38 -24.73
C ALA A 562 -6.50 8.63 -24.30
N LYS A 563 -6.26 9.39 -23.23
CA LYS A 563 -4.94 9.62 -22.66
C LYS A 563 -4.36 8.36 -22.01
N LEU A 564 -5.15 7.64 -21.20
CA LEU A 564 -4.71 6.37 -20.60
C LEU A 564 -4.43 5.29 -21.65
N GLY A 565 -5.20 5.27 -22.75
CA GLY A 565 -5.00 4.33 -23.85
C GLY A 565 -3.67 4.48 -24.60
N GLN A 566 -2.93 5.59 -24.39
CA GLN A 566 -1.59 5.80 -24.96
C GLN A 566 -0.51 4.99 -24.25
N ASP A 567 -0.76 4.54 -23.03
CA ASP A 567 0.17 3.70 -22.28
C ASP A 567 -0.20 2.21 -22.43
N PRO A 568 0.74 1.34 -22.83
CA PRO A 568 0.45 -0.09 -23.02
C PRO A 568 -0.16 -0.78 -21.81
N ASP A 569 0.35 -0.48 -20.62
CA ASP A 569 -0.04 -1.16 -19.39
C ASP A 569 -1.41 -0.70 -18.90
N ALA A 570 -1.64 0.62 -18.87
CA ALA A 570 -2.96 1.19 -18.58
C ALA A 570 -4.01 0.71 -19.59
N HIS A 571 -3.69 0.71 -20.89
CA HIS A 571 -4.56 0.18 -21.94
C HIS A 571 -4.94 -1.29 -21.68
N GLY A 572 -3.95 -2.14 -21.41
CA GLY A 572 -4.19 -3.57 -21.17
C GLY A 572 -5.07 -3.82 -19.94
N LYS A 573 -4.75 -3.17 -18.81
CA LYS A 573 -5.50 -3.29 -17.55
C LYS A 573 -6.94 -2.78 -17.70
N LEU A 574 -7.15 -1.64 -18.35
CA LEU A 574 -8.50 -1.09 -18.59
C LEU A 574 -9.31 -1.93 -19.56
N MET A 575 -8.70 -2.41 -20.65
CA MET A 575 -9.37 -3.32 -21.58
C MET A 575 -9.81 -4.62 -20.89
N PHE A 576 -9.04 -5.11 -19.93
CA PHE A 576 -9.43 -6.26 -19.12
C PHE A 576 -10.58 -5.90 -18.16
N ALA A 577 -10.44 -4.84 -17.37
CA ALA A 577 -11.41 -4.42 -16.37
C ALA A 577 -12.79 -4.10 -17.00
N GLN A 578 -12.80 -3.40 -18.13
CA GLN A 578 -14.03 -3.05 -18.83
C GLN A 578 -14.77 -4.28 -19.38
N LYS A 579 -14.04 -5.30 -19.86
CA LYS A 579 -14.65 -6.54 -20.34
C LYS A 579 -15.16 -7.43 -19.21
N MET A 580 -14.49 -7.43 -18.06
CA MET A 580 -15.01 -8.07 -16.85
C MET A 580 -16.35 -7.43 -16.46
N TYR A 581 -16.37 -6.11 -16.28
CA TYR A 581 -17.57 -5.39 -15.89
C TYR A 581 -18.71 -5.56 -16.91
N MET A 582 -18.40 -5.47 -18.21
CA MET A 582 -19.37 -5.71 -19.29
C MET A 582 -20.05 -7.09 -19.15
N GLY A 583 -19.26 -8.15 -18.93
CA GLY A 583 -19.79 -9.49 -18.71
C GLY A 583 -20.69 -9.58 -17.48
N GLU A 584 -20.31 -8.92 -16.39
CA GLU A 584 -21.09 -8.88 -15.15
C GLU A 584 -22.42 -8.14 -15.30
N VAL A 585 -22.44 -6.99 -15.98
CA VAL A 585 -23.71 -6.26 -16.19
C VAL A 585 -24.61 -6.97 -17.19
N LEU A 586 -24.05 -7.67 -18.21
CA LEU A 586 -24.84 -8.56 -19.06
C LEU A 586 -25.48 -9.68 -18.23
N GLU A 587 -24.69 -10.36 -17.40
CA GLU A 587 -25.21 -11.42 -16.53
C GLU A 587 -26.28 -10.89 -15.57
N HIS A 588 -26.00 -9.75 -14.92
CA HIS A 588 -26.88 -9.10 -13.96
C HIS A 588 -28.29 -8.85 -14.54
N HIS A 589 -28.35 -8.29 -15.75
CA HIS A 589 -29.62 -7.93 -16.38
C HIS A 589 -30.30 -9.09 -17.11
N LEU A 590 -29.54 -10.04 -17.68
CA LEU A 590 -30.11 -11.11 -18.51
C LEU A 590 -30.52 -12.35 -17.69
N THR A 591 -29.90 -12.58 -16.54
CA THR A 591 -30.08 -13.82 -15.76
C THR A 591 -30.81 -13.59 -14.43
N GLY A 592 -30.85 -12.34 -13.94
CA GLY A 592 -31.41 -12.00 -12.64
C GLY A 592 -32.92 -11.76 -12.66
N ASP A 593 -33.66 -12.35 -11.71
CA ASP A 593 -34.97 -11.83 -11.33
C ASP A 593 -34.78 -10.60 -10.42
N LEU A 594 -34.43 -9.47 -11.05
CA LEU A 594 -34.19 -8.22 -10.32
C LEU A 594 -35.49 -7.68 -9.73
N PRO A 595 -35.50 -7.13 -8.50
CA PRO A 595 -36.64 -6.40 -7.98
C PRO A 595 -37.07 -5.27 -8.94
N ALA A 596 -38.37 -4.96 -9.00
CA ALA A 596 -38.89 -3.97 -9.96
C ALA A 596 -38.18 -2.60 -9.93
N GLY A 597 -37.67 -2.15 -8.78
CA GLY A 597 -36.93 -0.89 -8.64
C GLY A 597 -35.43 -0.97 -8.98
N GLN A 598 -34.94 -2.13 -9.44
CA GLN A 598 -33.56 -2.36 -9.90
C GLN A 598 -33.52 -2.84 -11.35
N ARG A 599 -34.67 -3.01 -11.99
CA ARG A 599 -34.75 -3.39 -13.39
C ARG A 599 -34.52 -2.17 -14.25
N TYR A 600 -33.61 -2.30 -15.20
CA TYR A 600 -33.55 -1.41 -16.34
C TYR A 600 -34.79 -1.63 -17.22
N ASP A 601 -35.55 -0.56 -17.49
CA ASP A 601 -36.83 -0.64 -18.21
C ASP A 601 -36.62 -0.68 -19.72
N ALA A 602 -36.03 -1.78 -20.20
CA ALA A 602 -35.77 -2.02 -21.62
C ALA A 602 -35.92 -3.51 -21.96
N SER A 603 -36.07 -3.81 -23.25
CA SER A 603 -36.01 -5.20 -23.72
C SER A 603 -34.61 -5.79 -23.52
N PRO A 604 -34.46 -7.13 -23.47
CA PRO A 604 -33.14 -7.77 -23.40
C PRO A 604 -32.20 -7.30 -24.51
N LYS A 605 -32.72 -7.16 -25.75
CA LYS A 605 -31.93 -6.67 -26.89
C LYS A 605 -31.44 -5.23 -26.69
N GLU A 606 -32.31 -4.33 -26.23
CA GLU A 606 -31.94 -2.93 -25.95
C GLU A 606 -30.94 -2.83 -24.79
N THR A 607 -31.09 -3.71 -23.79
CA THR A 607 -30.15 -3.79 -22.66
C THR A 607 -28.77 -4.24 -23.13
N VAL A 608 -28.70 -5.31 -23.92
CA VAL A 608 -27.45 -5.77 -24.55
C VAL A 608 -26.86 -4.69 -25.46
N GLN A 609 -27.71 -3.99 -26.23
CA GLN A 609 -27.27 -2.89 -27.09
C GLN A 609 -26.56 -1.81 -26.31
N GLU A 610 -27.15 -1.28 -25.24
CA GLU A 610 -26.53 -0.21 -24.46
C GLU A 610 -25.23 -0.66 -23.76
N ILE A 611 -25.21 -1.90 -23.24
CA ILE A 611 -24.01 -2.46 -22.60
C ILE A 611 -22.86 -2.64 -23.60
N LEU A 612 -23.13 -3.26 -24.75
CA LEU A 612 -22.11 -3.49 -25.78
C LEU A 612 -21.70 -2.20 -26.48
N ARG A 613 -22.61 -1.22 -26.64
CA ARG A 613 -22.29 0.11 -27.16
C ARG A 613 -21.33 0.85 -26.23
N ALA A 614 -21.60 0.90 -24.93
CA ALA A 614 -20.70 1.51 -23.95
C ALA A 614 -19.33 0.81 -23.89
N SER A 615 -19.32 -0.53 -23.88
CA SER A 615 -18.09 -1.32 -23.93
C SER A 615 -17.29 -1.09 -25.21
N GLY A 616 -17.98 -1.01 -26.35
CA GLY A 616 -17.39 -0.70 -27.66
C GLY A 616 -16.83 0.73 -27.73
N GLU A 617 -17.51 1.70 -27.11
CA GLU A 617 -17.02 3.08 -27.03
C GLU A 617 -15.74 3.19 -26.17
N VAL A 618 -15.68 2.50 -25.03
CA VAL A 618 -14.46 2.41 -24.22
C VAL A 618 -13.33 1.76 -25.03
N ALA A 619 -13.59 0.61 -25.66
CA ALA A 619 -12.60 -0.12 -26.45
C ALA A 619 -12.09 0.69 -27.64
N GLY A 620 -12.99 1.36 -28.37
CA GLY A 620 -12.65 2.26 -29.48
C GLY A 620 -11.83 3.45 -29.01
N THR A 621 -12.19 4.07 -27.88
CA THR A 621 -11.45 5.20 -27.32
C THR A 621 -10.03 4.81 -26.90
N LEU A 622 -9.87 3.65 -26.24
CA LEU A 622 -8.56 3.09 -25.89
C LEU A 622 -7.74 2.72 -27.12
N ALA A 623 -8.38 2.22 -28.19
CA ALA A 623 -7.73 1.91 -29.47
C ALA A 623 -7.19 3.18 -30.16
N ILE A 624 -7.92 4.30 -30.10
CA ILE A 624 -7.44 5.60 -30.61
C ILE A 624 -6.25 6.10 -29.76
N GLY A 625 -6.28 5.91 -28.45
CA GLY A 625 -5.12 6.17 -27.58
C GLY A 625 -3.88 5.37 -28.01
N ARG A 626 -4.04 4.06 -28.25
CA ARG A 626 -2.95 3.18 -28.75
C ARG A 626 -2.41 3.66 -30.10
N GLN A 627 -3.28 4.09 -31.02
CA GLN A 627 -2.86 4.63 -32.31
C GLN A 627 -2.00 5.89 -32.15
N GLU A 628 -2.42 6.80 -31.27
CA GLU A 628 -1.65 8.02 -30.98
C GLU A 628 -0.23 7.66 -30.49
N ALA A 629 -0.12 6.68 -29.60
CA ALA A 629 1.16 6.26 -29.05
C ALA A 629 2.07 5.51 -30.03
N VAL A 630 1.52 4.82 -31.04
CA VAL A 630 2.30 4.03 -32.01
C VAL A 630 2.66 4.86 -33.24
N VAL A 631 1.73 5.69 -33.71
CA VAL A 631 1.82 6.39 -35.01
C VAL A 631 2.14 7.89 -34.85
N GLY A 632 1.90 8.45 -33.66
CA GLY A 632 2.12 9.86 -33.33
C GLY A 632 3.59 10.27 -33.20
N THR A 633 3.83 11.34 -32.45
CA THR A 633 5.17 11.92 -32.22
C THR A 633 5.96 11.15 -31.14
N ALA A 634 5.27 10.51 -30.20
CA ALA A 634 5.81 9.44 -29.36
C ALA A 634 5.70 8.12 -30.14
N VAL A 635 6.79 7.36 -30.27
CA VAL A 635 6.77 6.05 -30.95
C VAL A 635 6.97 4.95 -29.91
N VAL A 636 5.86 4.46 -29.37
CA VAL A 636 5.75 3.22 -28.59
C VAL A 636 5.62 2.05 -29.56
N ARG A 637 6.24 0.90 -29.26
CA ARG A 637 6.16 -0.27 -30.15
C ARG A 637 4.82 -0.98 -29.99
N ASP A 638 4.22 -1.42 -31.09
CA ASP A 638 2.95 -2.16 -31.06
C ASP A 638 3.07 -3.46 -30.25
N ALA A 639 4.21 -4.14 -30.33
CA ALA A 639 4.50 -5.33 -29.54
C ALA A 639 4.42 -5.11 -28.01
N GLN A 640 4.58 -3.87 -27.52
CA GLN A 640 4.45 -3.56 -26.10
C GLN A 640 2.98 -3.61 -25.65
N PHE A 641 2.03 -3.14 -26.48
CA PHE A 641 0.59 -3.26 -26.21
C PHE A 641 0.14 -4.73 -26.21
N GLU A 642 0.67 -5.55 -27.13
CA GLU A 642 0.38 -6.99 -27.14
C GLU A 642 0.93 -7.69 -25.89
N SER A 643 2.15 -7.35 -25.47
CA SER A 643 2.75 -7.86 -24.23
C SER A 643 1.96 -7.42 -23.00
N ALA A 644 1.56 -6.15 -22.92
CA ALA A 644 0.78 -5.61 -21.83
C ALA A 644 -0.62 -6.24 -21.75
N THR A 645 -1.23 -6.59 -22.88
CA THR A 645 -2.49 -7.36 -22.92
C THR A 645 -2.31 -8.74 -22.29
N LEU A 646 -1.17 -9.41 -22.52
CA LEU A 646 -0.86 -10.69 -21.87
C LEU A 646 -0.62 -10.50 -20.36
N SER A 647 0.13 -9.47 -19.97
CA SER A 647 0.34 -9.11 -18.56
C SER A 647 -0.96 -8.80 -17.84
N ALA A 648 -1.87 -8.05 -18.49
CA ALA A 648 -3.19 -7.72 -17.96
C ALA A 648 -4.06 -8.97 -17.74
N ARG A 649 -3.94 -10.01 -18.58
CA ARG A 649 -4.60 -11.31 -18.33
C ARG A 649 -4.07 -11.99 -17.08
N LEU A 650 -2.75 -12.02 -16.88
CA LEU A 650 -2.12 -12.59 -15.69
C LEU A 650 -2.46 -11.79 -14.43
N TRP A 651 -2.48 -10.47 -14.55
CA TRP A 651 -2.95 -9.56 -13.50
C TRP A 651 -4.43 -9.81 -13.20
N GLY A 652 -5.28 -9.99 -14.21
CA GLY A 652 -6.70 -10.26 -14.00
C GLY A 652 -6.98 -11.57 -13.26
N THR A 653 -6.23 -12.63 -13.59
CA THR A 653 -6.38 -13.95 -12.92
C THR A 653 -5.84 -14.00 -11.50
N THR A 654 -5.01 -13.04 -11.09
CA THR A 654 -4.41 -12.99 -9.74
C THR A 654 -4.99 -11.87 -8.89
N GLY A 655 -5.26 -10.73 -9.52
CA GLY A 655 -5.75 -9.49 -8.94
C GLY A 655 -7.24 -9.51 -8.59
N PHE A 656 -8.10 -10.15 -9.39
CA PHE A 656 -9.54 -10.24 -9.10
C PHE A 656 -9.97 -11.58 -8.49
N ALA A 657 -9.10 -12.60 -8.46
CA ALA A 657 -9.49 -14.00 -8.18
C ALA A 657 -9.44 -14.42 -6.70
N THR A 658 -9.15 -13.51 -5.76
CA THR A 658 -8.91 -13.85 -4.35
C THR A 658 -9.93 -13.21 -3.41
N GLY A 659 -11.14 -13.75 -3.32
CA GLY A 659 -12.02 -13.38 -2.20
C GLY A 659 -13.45 -13.88 -2.29
N VAL A 660 -13.91 -14.51 -1.21
CA VAL A 660 -15.32 -14.82 -0.96
C VAL A 660 -16.14 -13.55 -1.14
N ILE A 661 -17.05 -13.52 -2.12
CA ILE A 661 -18.03 -12.43 -2.27
C ILE A 661 -18.79 -12.35 -0.94
N PRO A 662 -18.66 -11.26 -0.15
CA PRO A 662 -19.42 -11.15 1.08
C PRO A 662 -20.92 -11.17 0.72
N ALA A 663 -21.73 -11.88 1.50
CA ALA A 663 -23.18 -12.05 1.27
C ALA A 663 -23.97 -10.73 1.22
N THR A 664 -23.32 -9.59 1.43
CA THR A 664 -23.83 -8.22 1.33
C THR A 664 -23.83 -7.67 -0.10
N VAL A 665 -23.10 -8.28 -1.05
CA VAL A 665 -23.15 -7.92 -2.47
C VAL A 665 -24.45 -8.46 -3.08
N LYS A 666 -25.48 -7.61 -3.07
CA LYS A 666 -26.86 -8.03 -3.41
C LYS A 666 -27.09 -8.41 -4.88
N TRP A 667 -26.16 -8.09 -5.78
CA TRP A 667 -26.37 -8.21 -7.22
C TRP A 667 -25.46 -9.23 -7.93
N MET A 668 -24.52 -9.89 -7.22
CA MET A 668 -23.72 -10.99 -7.77
C MET A 668 -23.97 -12.30 -7.02
N SER A 669 -24.29 -13.36 -7.77
CA SER A 669 -24.39 -14.74 -7.25
C SER A 669 -23.00 -15.37 -7.11
N PRO A 670 -22.73 -16.24 -6.11
CA PRO A 670 -21.48 -16.99 -6.01
C PRO A 670 -21.15 -17.86 -7.24
N VAL A 671 -22.15 -18.20 -8.05
CA VAL A 671 -21.98 -18.93 -9.33
C VAL A 671 -21.48 -17.99 -10.45
N ALA A 672 -21.80 -16.70 -10.38
CA ALA A 672 -21.45 -15.67 -11.37
C ALA A 672 -19.94 -15.47 -11.51
N GLY A 673 -19.21 -15.42 -10.39
CA GLY A 673 -17.77 -15.19 -10.40
C GLY A 673 -16.95 -16.26 -11.17
N ALA A 674 -17.46 -17.49 -11.24
CA ALA A 674 -16.80 -18.58 -11.97
C ALA A 674 -17.05 -18.51 -13.49
N ALA A 675 -18.22 -18.03 -13.93
CA ALA A 675 -18.57 -17.89 -15.34
C ALA A 675 -17.85 -16.69 -15.98
N VAL A 676 -17.89 -15.51 -15.34
CA VAL A 676 -17.27 -14.27 -15.83
C VAL A 676 -15.75 -14.41 -15.99
N GLY A 677 -15.06 -15.05 -15.03
CA GLY A 677 -13.62 -15.29 -15.11
C GLY A 677 -13.20 -16.11 -16.34
N THR A 678 -14.07 -16.99 -16.86
CA THR A 678 -13.81 -17.76 -18.09
C THR A 678 -14.16 -16.99 -19.37
N ILE A 679 -15.03 -15.99 -19.30
CA ILE A 679 -15.37 -15.08 -20.43
C ILE A 679 -14.12 -14.30 -20.84
N VAL A 680 -13.45 -13.67 -19.89
CA VAL A 680 -12.33 -12.74 -20.16
C VAL A 680 -10.99 -13.46 -20.40
N THR A 681 -10.81 -14.69 -19.91
CA THR A 681 -9.56 -15.48 -20.05
C THR A 681 -9.47 -16.33 -21.32
N GLY A 682 -10.52 -16.33 -22.17
CA GLY A 682 -10.60 -17.14 -23.40
C GLY A 682 -9.43 -16.93 -24.39
N ALA A 683 -8.96 -18.02 -25.01
CA ALA A 683 -7.77 -18.06 -25.84
C ALA A 683 -7.95 -17.34 -27.20
N ALA A 684 -7.69 -16.04 -27.25
CA ALA A 684 -7.42 -15.36 -28.52
C ALA A 684 -6.03 -15.77 -29.03
N GLY A 685 -6.00 -16.53 -30.13
CA GLY A 685 -4.77 -16.90 -30.82
C GLY A 685 -4.03 -15.67 -31.34
N ALA A 686 -2.75 -15.57 -31.01
CA ALA A 686 -1.87 -14.52 -31.49
C ALA A 686 -1.72 -14.61 -33.02
N GLY A 687 -2.53 -13.86 -33.76
CA GLY A 687 -2.32 -13.61 -35.17
C GLY A 687 -1.17 -12.61 -35.32
N ALA A 688 0.06 -13.12 -35.49
CA ALA A 688 1.24 -12.28 -35.64
C ALA A 688 1.26 -11.57 -37.01
N TYR A 689 0.76 -10.34 -37.06
CA TYR A 689 1.16 -9.36 -38.06
C TYR A 689 2.18 -8.42 -37.44
N ASP A 690 3.35 -8.29 -38.06
CA ASP A 690 4.46 -7.48 -37.54
C ASP A 690 4.27 -6.00 -37.95
N ILE A 691 3.35 -5.31 -37.23
CA ILE A 691 3.07 -3.88 -37.41
C ILE A 691 4.35 -3.05 -37.19
N ASP A 692 5.19 -3.44 -36.23
CA ASP A 692 6.49 -2.84 -35.97
C ASP A 692 7.44 -2.96 -37.18
N ALA A 693 7.49 -4.13 -37.84
CA ALA A 693 8.27 -4.30 -39.07
C ALA A 693 7.71 -3.48 -40.25
N GLN A 694 6.40 -3.22 -40.31
CA GLN A 694 5.81 -2.39 -41.36
C GLN A 694 6.14 -0.90 -41.15
N ILE A 695 6.00 -0.40 -39.92
CA ILE A 695 6.38 0.98 -39.55
C ILE A 695 7.86 1.21 -39.85
N SER A 696 8.74 0.26 -39.49
CA SER A 696 10.19 0.40 -39.67
C SER A 696 10.69 0.20 -41.12
N ARG A 697 9.91 -0.44 -42.00
CA ARG A 697 10.30 -0.70 -43.41
C ARG A 697 9.66 0.25 -44.42
N SER A 698 8.78 1.12 -43.98
CA SER A 698 7.97 1.96 -44.86
C SER A 698 8.52 3.38 -44.97
N GLU A 699 9.08 3.73 -46.14
CA GLU A 699 9.15 5.13 -46.59
C GLU A 699 7.88 5.57 -47.35
N SER A 700 6.96 4.64 -47.66
CA SER A 700 5.88 4.82 -48.65
C SER A 700 4.45 4.48 -48.21
N ILE A 701 4.25 3.87 -47.03
CA ILE A 701 2.92 3.63 -46.44
C ILE A 701 2.50 4.86 -45.63
N ASP A 702 1.27 5.32 -45.83
CA ASP A 702 0.69 6.43 -45.06
C ASP A 702 0.43 5.98 -43.61
N LYS A 703 0.81 6.81 -42.64
CA LYS A 703 0.49 6.62 -41.21
C LYS A 703 -1.00 6.37 -40.98
N ALA A 704 -1.85 6.98 -41.81
CA ALA A 704 -3.29 6.76 -41.83
C ALA A 704 -3.71 5.30 -42.07
N ASP A 705 -3.04 4.61 -42.99
CA ASP A 705 -3.35 3.23 -43.36
C ASP A 705 -2.94 2.24 -42.24
N ILE A 706 -1.87 2.54 -41.50
CA ILE A 706 -1.46 1.79 -40.31
C ILE A 706 -2.47 2.00 -39.17
N ALA A 707 -2.84 3.26 -38.89
CA ALA A 707 -3.85 3.57 -37.88
C ALA A 707 -5.19 2.87 -38.18
N SER A 708 -5.65 2.87 -39.44
CA SER A 708 -6.89 2.18 -39.84
C SER A 708 -6.86 0.69 -39.53
N ARG A 709 -5.79 0.00 -39.92
CA ARG A 709 -5.66 -1.43 -39.61
C ARG A 709 -5.65 -1.71 -38.12
N MET A 710 -5.00 -0.86 -37.32
CA MET A 710 -4.99 -1.00 -35.87
C MET A 710 -6.40 -0.83 -35.29
N TYR A 711 -7.18 0.14 -35.80
CA TYR A 711 -8.57 0.36 -35.37
C TYR A 711 -9.46 -0.84 -35.70
N GLU A 712 -9.43 -1.27 -36.96
CA GLU A 712 -10.22 -2.39 -37.46
C GLU A 712 -9.88 -3.69 -36.72
N ARG A 713 -8.60 -3.88 -36.36
CA ARG A 713 -8.17 -5.02 -35.56
C ARG A 713 -8.77 -4.96 -34.15
N ALA A 714 -8.67 -3.81 -33.47
CA ALA A 714 -9.26 -3.64 -32.15
C ALA A 714 -10.77 -3.89 -32.18
N GLN A 715 -11.47 -3.39 -33.21
CA GLN A 715 -12.91 -3.61 -33.39
C GLN A 715 -13.25 -5.09 -33.59
N LYS A 716 -12.52 -5.81 -34.46
CA LYS A 716 -12.73 -7.25 -34.67
C LYS A 716 -12.44 -8.08 -33.43
N GLU A 717 -11.40 -7.73 -32.68
CA GLU A 717 -11.08 -8.39 -31.41
C GLU A 717 -12.14 -8.12 -30.35
N ASP A 718 -12.73 -6.91 -30.34
CA ASP A 718 -13.83 -6.54 -29.44
C ASP A 718 -15.10 -7.34 -29.74
N ILE A 719 -15.52 -7.35 -31.01
CA ILE A 719 -16.69 -8.12 -31.50
C ILE A 719 -16.53 -9.58 -31.10
N LYS A 720 -15.38 -10.19 -31.37
CA LYS A 720 -15.15 -11.60 -31.01
C LYS A 720 -15.26 -11.86 -29.50
N LYS A 721 -14.73 -10.98 -28.66
CA LYS A 721 -14.83 -11.13 -27.20
C LYS A 721 -16.27 -10.98 -26.71
N ASN A 722 -17.05 -10.10 -27.33
CA ASN A 722 -18.45 -9.89 -27.01
C ASN A 722 -19.32 -11.07 -27.50
N GLU A 723 -19.02 -11.65 -28.67
CA GLU A 723 -19.61 -12.92 -29.14
C GLU A 723 -19.34 -14.05 -28.13
N ASP A 724 -18.06 -14.25 -27.77
CA ASP A 724 -17.67 -15.28 -26.78
C ASP A 724 -18.39 -15.08 -25.42
N ALA A 725 -18.70 -13.85 -25.03
CA ALA A 725 -19.43 -13.52 -23.81
C ALA A 725 -20.91 -13.87 -23.91
N LEU A 726 -21.58 -13.46 -24.99
CA LEU A 726 -22.99 -13.77 -25.26
C LEU A 726 -23.20 -15.29 -25.40
N ASP A 727 -22.35 -15.97 -26.16
CA ASP A 727 -22.36 -17.43 -26.33
C ASP A 727 -22.30 -18.15 -24.98
N LYS A 728 -21.44 -17.69 -24.07
CA LYS A 728 -21.32 -18.27 -22.73
C LYS A 728 -22.58 -18.01 -21.90
N LEU A 729 -23.14 -16.81 -21.95
CA LEU A 729 -24.39 -16.51 -21.24
C LEU A 729 -25.54 -17.39 -21.75
N GLU A 730 -25.68 -17.57 -23.06
CA GLU A 730 -26.65 -18.50 -23.65
C GLU A 730 -26.40 -19.94 -23.19
N GLN A 731 -25.15 -20.42 -23.25
CA GLN A 731 -24.80 -21.78 -22.84
C GLN A 731 -25.04 -22.07 -21.35
N TYR A 732 -24.71 -21.13 -20.46
CA TYR A 732 -24.81 -21.33 -19.02
C TYR A 732 -26.19 -21.01 -18.45
N TYR A 733 -26.89 -20.01 -18.99
CA TYR A 733 -28.13 -19.48 -18.40
C TYR A 733 -29.36 -19.63 -19.31
N GLY A 734 -29.19 -20.07 -20.56
CA GLY A 734 -30.31 -20.27 -21.49
C GLY A 734 -31.01 -18.97 -21.90
N VAL A 735 -30.30 -17.85 -21.86
CA VAL A 735 -30.80 -16.54 -22.31
C VAL A 735 -30.74 -16.46 -23.84
N ASP A 736 -31.78 -15.88 -24.46
CA ASP A 736 -31.85 -15.70 -25.91
C ASP A 736 -30.94 -14.53 -26.33
N THR A 737 -29.81 -14.85 -26.94
CA THR A 737 -28.84 -13.87 -27.45
C THR A 737 -28.57 -14.10 -28.94
N SER A 738 -27.89 -13.15 -29.59
CA SER A 738 -27.48 -13.31 -30.98
C SER A 738 -26.09 -12.77 -31.21
N ASP A 739 -25.23 -13.54 -31.85
CA ASP A 739 -23.89 -13.11 -32.28
C ASP A 739 -23.93 -11.81 -33.11
N SER A 740 -24.99 -11.65 -33.92
CA SER A 740 -25.20 -10.43 -34.71
C SER A 740 -25.32 -9.15 -33.86
N TRP A 741 -25.74 -9.27 -32.59
CA TRP A 741 -25.79 -8.14 -31.66
C TRP A 741 -24.39 -7.64 -31.32
N SER A 742 -23.43 -8.56 -31.15
CA SER A 742 -22.04 -8.19 -30.93
C SER A 742 -21.50 -7.38 -32.10
N GLU A 743 -21.68 -7.86 -33.33
CA GLU A 743 -21.19 -7.15 -34.52
C GLU A 743 -21.78 -5.74 -34.63
N ILE A 744 -23.12 -5.63 -34.53
CA ILE A 744 -23.83 -4.36 -34.73
C ILE A 744 -23.50 -3.36 -33.61
N PHE A 745 -23.64 -3.76 -32.35
CA PHE A 745 -23.56 -2.83 -31.22
C PHE A 745 -22.12 -2.45 -30.88
N SER A 746 -21.16 -3.36 -31.07
CA SER A 746 -19.74 -3.01 -30.93
C SER A 746 -19.30 -2.04 -32.03
N LYS A 747 -19.75 -2.22 -33.28
CA LYS A 747 -19.48 -1.26 -34.37
C LYS A 747 -20.04 0.12 -34.05
N GLN A 748 -21.27 0.20 -33.54
CA GLN A 748 -21.88 1.46 -33.11
C GLN A 748 -21.04 2.15 -32.02
N GLY A 749 -20.61 1.42 -30.99
CA GLY A 749 -19.73 1.98 -29.95
C GLY A 749 -18.38 2.49 -30.49
N PHE A 750 -17.76 1.75 -31.42
CA PHE A 750 -16.53 2.19 -32.09
C PHE A 750 -16.74 3.45 -32.97
N ASP A 751 -17.87 3.56 -33.66
CA ASP A 751 -18.20 4.77 -34.45
C ASP A 751 -18.44 5.98 -33.54
N GLU A 752 -19.05 5.76 -32.39
CA GLU A 752 -19.24 6.78 -31.35
C GLU A 752 -17.89 7.22 -30.79
N ALA A 753 -16.99 6.30 -30.45
CA ALA A 753 -15.64 6.63 -30.00
C ALA A 753 -14.91 7.54 -31.00
N VAL A 754 -14.91 7.18 -32.29
CA VAL A 754 -14.30 8.01 -33.35
C VAL A 754 -14.95 9.40 -33.38
N THR A 755 -16.28 9.46 -33.36
CA THR A 755 -17.03 10.72 -33.43
C THR A 755 -16.73 11.61 -32.21
N ARG A 756 -16.71 11.02 -31.01
CA ARG A 756 -16.55 11.72 -29.72
C ARG A 756 -15.11 12.16 -29.53
N VAL A 757 -14.12 11.32 -29.80
CA VAL A 757 -12.70 11.69 -29.76
C VAL A 757 -12.42 12.80 -30.78
N ASN A 758 -12.95 12.70 -32.01
CA ASN A 758 -12.79 13.75 -33.02
C ASN A 758 -13.34 15.11 -32.59
N ARG A 759 -14.45 15.11 -31.83
CA ARG A 759 -15.06 16.34 -31.33
C ARG A 759 -14.36 16.88 -30.08
N THR A 760 -13.84 16.00 -29.23
CA THR A 760 -13.45 16.36 -27.87
C THR A 760 -11.95 16.39 -27.65
N ALA A 761 -11.13 15.63 -28.37
CA ALA A 761 -9.70 15.51 -28.10
C ALA A 761 -8.81 16.12 -29.22
N PRO A 762 -8.92 17.43 -29.52
CA PRO A 762 -8.17 18.10 -30.60
C PRO A 762 -6.64 18.10 -30.43
N PHE A 763 -6.14 17.52 -29.33
CA PHE A 763 -4.74 17.48 -28.95
C PHE A 763 -4.01 16.22 -29.43
N LEU A 764 -4.72 15.25 -30.01
CA LEU A 764 -4.12 14.05 -30.57
C LEU A 764 -3.58 14.35 -31.98
N ASP A 765 -2.29 14.13 -32.21
CA ASP A 765 -1.61 14.42 -33.49
C ASP A 765 -2.12 13.50 -34.61
N SER A 766 -2.57 12.29 -34.27
CA SER A 766 -3.13 11.32 -35.21
C SER A 766 -4.56 11.64 -35.67
N MET A 767 -5.22 12.70 -35.19
CA MET A 767 -6.63 12.96 -35.55
C MET A 767 -6.89 13.12 -37.05
N ASP A 768 -5.95 13.71 -37.80
CA ASP A 768 -6.12 13.81 -39.26
C ASP A 768 -6.03 12.44 -39.95
N GLN A 769 -5.37 11.47 -39.32
CA GLN A 769 -5.33 10.07 -39.72
C GLN A 769 -6.64 9.36 -39.32
N VAL A 770 -7.16 9.64 -38.12
CA VAL A 770 -8.46 9.12 -37.64
C VAL A 770 -9.62 9.60 -38.53
N LYS A 771 -9.59 10.84 -39.03
CA LYS A 771 -10.61 11.38 -39.98
C LYS A 771 -10.64 10.66 -41.33
N SER A 772 -9.55 9.97 -41.69
CA SER A 772 -9.46 9.20 -42.94
C SER A 772 -9.93 7.76 -42.81
N LEU A 773 -10.30 7.33 -41.61
CA LEU A 773 -10.93 6.03 -41.36
C LEU A 773 -12.28 5.96 -42.08
N PRO A 774 -12.54 4.93 -42.91
CA PRO A 774 -13.86 4.73 -43.47
C PRO A 774 -14.83 4.40 -42.34
N VAL A 775 -15.70 5.35 -41.99
CA VAL A 775 -16.89 5.06 -41.17
C VAL A 775 -17.86 4.31 -42.09
N GLU A 776 -17.76 2.98 -42.13
CA GLU A 776 -18.83 2.16 -42.70
C GLU A 776 -20.05 2.26 -41.78
N ARG A 777 -20.92 3.24 -42.07
CA ARG A 777 -22.23 3.32 -41.42
C ARG A 777 -22.98 2.02 -41.69
N SER A 778 -23.44 1.37 -40.63
CA SER A 778 -24.43 0.31 -40.75
C SER A 778 -25.76 0.93 -41.18
N ASP A 779 -26.09 0.81 -42.46
CA ASP A 779 -27.40 1.12 -43.01
C ASP A 779 -28.49 0.20 -42.43
#